data_AF-A0A355SH75-F1
#
_entry.id   AF-A0A355SH75-F1
#
_cell.length_a   1.000
_cell.length_b   1.000
_cell.length_c   1.000
_cell.angle_alpha   90.00
_cell.angle_beta   90.00
_cell.angle_gamma   90.00
#
_symmetry.space_group_name_H-M   'P 1'
#
loop_
_entity.id
_entity.type
_entity.pdbx_description
1 polymer ?
#
loop_
_entity_poly.entity_id
_entity_poly.type
_entity_poly.pdbx_seq_one_letter_code
_entity_poly.pdbx_strand_id
1 'polypeptide(L)'
;MGRIPEDYMNKVYAGWLGKIIGVRHGAPVEGWSYERLEKVYGEITDYLVDYRDFAADDDSNGPMFFLRALEDYTFTPDITAEQIGLTWLNYAPYEHGFYWWGGYGKSTEHTAYLNLRNGIMAPRSGSVEQNGAAVAEQIGGQIFIDTWGLVVPNDPKLASEYAKKAASVSHGGNGVYGGMFIAACISAAFTEKNTEKIIEAGLSVIPSGCEYTRVVRAVLNFHAEHPENWRKCFKFIKDNFGYDRYPGVCHIIPNSGIIVLALLYSNGDFSRAINISDMCGWDVDCNTANVGTIMGVRGGLEGIDFKWRKPINDFFVCSSVVGSLNIMDIPWCATYIANLAYKIAGEKAPGKWKNILEGRSPKFHFEFPGSTHGFRIASDIEETLEYEIHNTTETSHSGTGSLKIVAKPLMGGKELRVFYKTYYRPKDFHDSRYDPSFSPVLYPGQRVTASVMVPQDTGYGVLACLYVKDGNTGNIIEGKKVDLSLGNWNELSFNIPHLDGACLEEAGVKFIPKDGWNVTLVAYIDDMDFRGEPDYAIDFTKERMEVWNGLHLEVSQFTYLKGIWRIENGELSGSCCDFGEAYTGGNKWKDYTFEATIKPQVGEYHGINFRVQGAIRSYSVGLIPSNKLALSKNENGYRILEKVDFPWHCGGEYTLKVEAKGPSIKVMDGDKVLIEYEDSDKPYLTGQVGACIQKGSHCHYKDFKIGKIK
;
A
#
# COMPACT_ATOMS: atom_id res chain seq x y z
N MET A 1 15.12 -13.85 27.25
CA MET A 1 13.85 -13.59 26.56
C MET A 1 14.17 -13.24 25.13
N GLY A 2 13.30 -13.60 24.17
CA GLY A 2 13.44 -13.18 22.78
C GLY A 2 13.34 -11.67 22.63
N ARG A 3 13.78 -11.14 21.49
CA ARG A 3 13.67 -9.72 21.11
C ARG A 3 12.20 -9.33 20.90
N ILE A 4 11.39 -10.24 20.35
CA ILE A 4 9.99 -9.98 20.00
C ILE A 4 9.09 -10.21 21.23
N PRO A 5 8.36 -9.18 21.71
CA PRO A 5 7.45 -9.32 22.85
C PRO A 5 6.20 -10.13 22.50
N GLU A 6 5.50 -10.68 23.51
CA GLU A 6 4.31 -11.51 23.30
C GLU A 6 3.15 -10.76 22.63
N ASP A 7 2.98 -9.47 22.97
CA ASP A 7 1.94 -8.60 22.40
C ASP A 7 2.38 -7.87 21.11
N TYR A 8 3.51 -8.27 20.52
CA TYR A 8 4.11 -7.64 19.34
C TYR A 8 3.12 -7.45 18.19
N MET A 9 2.37 -8.49 17.83
CA MET A 9 1.43 -8.45 16.70
C MET A 9 0.40 -7.34 16.86
N ASN A 10 -0.21 -7.23 18.04
CA ASN A 10 -1.20 -6.20 18.34
C ASN A 10 -0.58 -4.81 18.39
N LYS A 11 0.66 -4.68 18.88
CA LYS A 11 1.38 -3.40 18.89
C LYS A 11 1.81 -2.94 17.51
N VAL A 12 2.21 -3.84 16.61
CA VAL A 12 2.48 -3.48 15.21
C VAL A 12 1.19 -3.01 14.53
N TYR A 13 0.09 -3.74 14.70
CA TYR A 13 -1.20 -3.34 14.18
C TYR A 13 -1.65 -1.97 14.73
N ALA A 14 -1.51 -1.73 16.03
CA ALA A 14 -1.81 -0.44 16.65
C ALA A 14 -0.88 0.69 16.17
N GLY A 15 0.42 0.41 15.99
CA GLY A 15 1.39 1.37 15.49
C GLY A 15 1.12 1.79 14.06
N TRP A 16 0.85 0.82 13.17
CA TRP A 16 0.49 1.12 11.78
C TRP A 16 -0.87 1.80 11.67
N LEU A 17 -1.87 1.37 12.44
CA LEU A 17 -3.15 2.07 12.56
C LEU A 17 -2.95 3.51 13.04
N GLY A 18 -2.07 3.73 14.03
CA GLY A 18 -1.70 5.05 14.52
C GLY A 18 -1.08 5.94 13.44
N LYS A 19 -0.21 5.39 12.56
CA LYS A 19 0.32 6.11 11.38
C LYS A 19 -0.84 6.59 10.52
N ILE A 20 -1.70 5.67 10.07
CA ILE A 20 -2.78 5.95 9.13
C ILE A 20 -3.82 6.94 9.70
N ILE A 21 -4.11 6.84 11.01
CA ILE A 21 -4.92 7.83 11.72
C ILE A 21 -4.27 9.21 11.63
N GLY A 22 -2.98 9.32 11.94
CA GLY A 22 -2.28 10.60 11.94
C GLY A 22 -2.21 11.26 10.56
N VAL A 23 -1.93 10.47 9.51
CA VAL A 23 -1.96 10.95 8.12
C VAL A 23 -3.34 11.52 7.78
N ARG A 24 -4.40 10.73 7.98
CA ARG A 24 -5.77 11.16 7.66
C ARG A 24 -6.20 12.39 8.47
N HIS A 25 -5.77 12.48 9.73
CA HIS A 25 -6.15 13.56 10.64
C HIS A 25 -5.48 14.89 10.27
N GLY A 26 -4.17 14.84 9.99
CA GLY A 26 -3.38 16.02 9.69
C GLY A 26 -3.48 16.56 8.26
N ALA A 27 -3.72 15.68 7.27
CA ALA A 27 -3.72 16.04 5.85
C ALA A 27 -4.67 17.19 5.42
N PRO A 28 -5.86 17.41 6.04
CA PRO A 28 -6.71 18.56 5.72
C PRO A 28 -6.10 19.93 6.05
N VAL A 29 -5.13 19.98 6.96
CA VAL A 29 -4.56 21.21 7.52
C VAL A 29 -3.06 21.36 7.31
N GLU A 30 -2.48 20.49 6.47
CA GLU A 30 -1.11 20.61 6.00
C GLU A 30 -0.82 22.03 5.48
N GLY A 31 0.28 22.62 5.95
CA GLY A 31 0.72 23.98 5.64
C GLY A 31 0.00 25.10 6.41
N TRP A 32 -0.93 24.80 7.33
CA TRP A 32 -1.64 25.84 8.08
C TRP A 32 -0.82 26.34 9.28
N SER A 33 -1.02 27.62 9.63
CA SER A 33 -0.47 28.19 10.85
C SER A 33 -1.37 27.93 12.06
N TYR A 34 -0.80 27.78 13.26
CA TYR A 34 -1.55 27.71 14.53
C TYR A 34 -2.65 28.77 14.62
N GLU A 35 -2.37 30.03 14.27
CA GLU A 35 -3.34 31.13 14.39
C GLU A 35 -4.55 30.95 13.46
N ARG A 36 -4.36 30.24 12.34
CA ARG A 36 -5.44 29.91 11.40
C ARG A 36 -6.26 28.76 11.94
N LEU A 37 -5.61 27.72 12.48
CA LEU A 37 -6.27 26.58 13.10
C LEU A 37 -7.15 27.00 14.27
N GLU A 38 -6.59 27.78 15.20
CA GLU A 38 -7.33 28.32 16.35
C GLU A 38 -8.51 29.18 15.91
N LYS A 39 -8.34 30.02 14.89
CA LYS A 39 -9.41 30.87 14.37
C LYS A 39 -10.55 30.08 13.72
N VAL A 40 -10.24 29.00 13.01
CA VAL A 40 -11.22 28.22 12.22
C VAL A 40 -11.89 27.14 13.06
N TYR A 41 -11.12 26.40 13.85
CA TYR A 41 -11.57 25.21 14.56
C TYR A 41 -11.59 25.39 16.09
N GLY A 42 -10.93 26.42 16.63
CA GLY A 42 -10.74 26.55 18.07
C GLY A 42 -9.75 25.48 18.57
N GLU A 43 -10.26 24.45 19.23
CA GLU A 43 -9.48 23.28 19.65
C GLU A 43 -9.89 22.08 18.80
N ILE A 44 -8.92 21.40 18.20
CA ILE A 44 -9.16 20.17 17.45
C ILE A 44 -9.36 19.02 18.45
N THR A 45 -10.53 18.40 18.41
CA THR A 45 -10.87 17.25 19.28
C THR A 45 -11.22 15.98 18.51
N ASP A 46 -11.54 16.11 17.22
CA ASP A 46 -12.09 15.07 16.34
C ASP A 46 -11.59 15.30 14.91
N TYR A 47 -11.79 14.31 14.03
CA TYR A 47 -11.44 14.44 12.61
C TYR A 47 -12.07 15.68 11.98
N LEU A 48 -11.28 16.39 11.17
CA LEU A 48 -11.70 17.63 10.52
C LEU A 48 -12.57 17.40 9.28
N VAL A 49 -12.46 16.22 8.66
CA VAL A 49 -13.12 15.86 7.40
C VAL A 49 -13.68 14.44 7.49
N ASP A 50 -14.96 14.31 7.11
CA ASP A 50 -15.60 13.02 6.90
C ASP A 50 -15.36 12.53 5.47
N TYR A 51 -14.19 11.91 5.26
CA TYR A 51 -13.78 11.35 3.98
C TYR A 51 -14.70 10.21 3.54
N ARG A 52 -15.07 10.17 2.23
CA ARG A 52 -15.66 8.97 1.61
C ARG A 52 -14.68 7.81 1.67
N ASP A 53 -13.65 7.92 0.85
CA ASP A 53 -12.39 7.20 0.96
C ASP A 53 -11.29 8.27 0.90
N PHE A 54 -10.29 8.14 1.78
CA PHE A 54 -9.10 8.99 1.79
C PHE A 54 -8.16 8.53 0.67
N ALA A 55 -7.63 9.46 -0.14
CA ALA A 55 -6.72 9.13 -1.23
C ALA A 55 -5.35 8.67 -0.72
N ALA A 56 -4.44 8.41 -1.66
CA ALA A 56 -3.08 7.99 -1.37
C ALA A 56 -2.31 9.13 -0.73
N ASP A 57 -1.34 8.75 0.09
CA ASP A 57 -0.48 9.68 0.80
C ASP A 57 0.95 9.17 0.84
N ASP A 58 1.94 10.03 0.65
CA ASP A 58 3.33 9.63 0.61
C ASP A 58 3.83 9.11 1.97
N ASP A 59 3.27 9.61 3.06
CA ASP A 59 3.43 9.08 4.42
C ASP A 59 2.99 7.62 4.56
N SER A 60 2.11 7.12 3.69
CA SER A 60 1.68 5.73 3.67
C SER A 60 2.38 4.90 2.58
N ASN A 61 2.66 5.52 1.42
CA ASN A 61 3.34 4.89 0.29
C ASN A 61 4.78 4.51 0.66
N GLY A 62 5.58 5.49 1.07
CA GLY A 62 7.02 5.30 1.32
C GLY A 62 7.32 4.18 2.32
N PRO A 63 6.75 4.20 3.55
CA PRO A 63 7.06 3.18 4.54
C PRO A 63 6.73 1.76 4.09
N MET A 64 5.64 1.55 3.36
CA MET A 64 5.23 0.21 2.92
C MET A 64 6.04 -0.29 1.73
N PHE A 65 6.33 0.56 0.75
CA PHE A 65 7.03 0.16 -0.46
C PHE A 65 8.55 0.11 -0.28
N PHE A 66 9.15 1.02 0.50
CA PHE A 66 10.61 1.00 0.71
C PHE A 66 11.05 -0.15 1.61
N LEU A 67 10.19 -0.59 2.55
CA LEU A 67 10.44 -1.77 3.38
C LEU A 67 10.58 -3.05 2.54
N ARG A 68 9.99 -3.08 1.33
CA ARG A 68 10.06 -4.23 0.41
C ARG A 68 11.49 -4.56 -0.01
N ALA A 69 12.46 -3.64 0.15
CA ALA A 69 13.87 -3.94 -0.01
C ALA A 69 14.33 -5.16 0.82
N LEU A 70 13.72 -5.39 1.99
CA LEU A 70 14.00 -6.54 2.85
C LEU A 70 13.49 -7.88 2.27
N GLU A 71 12.45 -7.82 1.44
CA GLU A 71 11.92 -8.97 0.70
C GLU A 71 12.64 -9.18 -0.63
N ASP A 72 12.97 -8.09 -1.31
CA ASP A 72 13.55 -8.06 -2.64
C ASP A 72 15.02 -8.48 -2.69
N TYR A 73 15.78 -8.19 -1.62
CA TYR A 73 17.23 -8.40 -1.60
C TYR A 73 17.68 -9.24 -0.41
N THR A 74 17.54 -8.73 0.81
CA THR A 74 17.88 -9.44 2.04
C THR A 74 17.22 -8.77 3.22
N PHE A 75 16.80 -9.55 4.22
CA PHE A 75 16.28 -9.02 5.47
C PHE A 75 17.39 -8.86 6.53
N THR A 76 18.64 -9.24 6.24
CA THR A 76 19.75 -9.12 7.21
C THR A 76 20.24 -7.67 7.33
N PRO A 77 21.05 -7.35 8.37
CA PRO A 77 21.74 -6.07 8.46
C PRO A 77 22.74 -5.82 7.32
N ASP A 78 22.95 -6.75 6.39
CA ASP A 78 23.78 -6.54 5.19
C ASP A 78 23.07 -5.77 4.08
N ILE A 79 21.75 -5.53 4.21
CA ILE A 79 21.00 -4.68 3.26
C ILE A 79 21.72 -3.34 3.11
N THR A 80 21.86 -2.87 1.87
CA THR A 80 22.59 -1.63 1.53
C THR A 80 21.63 -0.49 1.20
N ALA A 81 22.08 0.76 1.37
CA ALA A 81 21.32 1.93 0.92
C ALA A 81 21.06 1.86 -0.59
N GLU A 82 22.01 1.36 -1.38
CA GLU A 82 21.86 1.15 -2.82
C GLU A 82 20.69 0.22 -3.15
N GLN A 83 20.59 -0.94 -2.50
CA GLN A 83 19.46 -1.86 -2.69
C GLN A 83 18.11 -1.22 -2.33
N ILE A 84 18.07 -0.44 -1.24
CA ILE A 84 16.86 0.33 -0.89
C ILE A 84 16.56 1.39 -1.96
N GLY A 85 17.59 2.07 -2.50
CA GLY A 85 17.42 3.00 -3.62
C GLY A 85 16.90 2.34 -4.90
N LEU A 86 17.33 1.12 -5.20
CA LEU A 86 16.76 0.34 -6.31
C LEU A 86 15.30 -0.03 -6.05
N THR A 87 14.89 -0.27 -4.81
CA THR A 87 13.47 -0.45 -4.44
C THR A 87 12.64 0.81 -4.74
N TRP A 88 13.19 2.02 -4.57
CA TRP A 88 12.51 3.25 -5.01
C TRP A 88 12.27 3.23 -6.51
N LEU A 89 13.31 2.93 -7.31
CA LEU A 89 13.17 2.85 -8.77
C LEU A 89 12.21 1.75 -9.23
N ASN A 90 12.03 0.70 -8.42
CA ASN A 90 11.16 -0.42 -8.76
C ASN A 90 9.68 -0.15 -8.51
N TYR A 91 9.34 0.58 -7.45
CA TYR A 91 7.95 0.79 -7.06
C TYR A 91 7.42 2.19 -7.35
N ALA A 92 8.29 3.20 -7.33
CA ALA A 92 7.86 4.56 -7.61
C ALA A 92 7.70 4.76 -9.14
N PRO A 93 6.54 5.24 -9.61
CA PRO A 93 6.37 5.73 -10.98
C PRO A 93 7.35 6.85 -11.33
N TYR A 94 7.42 7.19 -12.62
CA TYR A 94 8.24 8.28 -13.12
C TYR A 94 7.44 9.58 -13.13
N GLU A 95 7.69 10.47 -12.17
CA GLU A 95 7.17 11.85 -12.12
C GLU A 95 5.64 12.00 -11.99
N HIS A 96 4.94 11.01 -11.42
CA HIS A 96 3.52 11.11 -11.05
C HIS A 96 3.21 10.28 -9.80
N GLY A 97 2.15 10.57 -9.05
CA GLY A 97 1.75 9.79 -7.86
C GLY A 97 2.84 9.59 -6.79
N PHE A 98 2.67 8.61 -5.90
CA PHE A 98 3.64 8.14 -4.88
C PHE A 98 4.18 9.15 -3.83
N TYR A 99 4.86 10.22 -4.24
CA TYR A 99 5.39 11.29 -3.39
C TYR A 99 5.47 12.64 -4.14
N TRP A 100 5.83 13.70 -3.43
CA TRP A 100 5.79 15.06 -4.01
C TRP A 100 6.86 15.28 -5.09
N TRP A 101 6.41 15.37 -6.36
CA TRP A 101 7.25 15.66 -7.52
C TRP A 101 7.60 17.14 -7.70
N GLY A 102 8.04 17.82 -6.63
CA GLY A 102 8.30 19.26 -6.59
C GLY A 102 9.46 19.81 -7.44
N GLY A 103 10.30 18.94 -8.00
CA GLY A 103 11.34 19.27 -8.97
C GLY A 103 12.77 19.04 -8.44
N TYR A 104 13.70 18.82 -9.37
CA TYR A 104 15.11 18.59 -9.07
C TYR A 104 15.75 19.80 -8.36
N GLY A 105 16.46 19.54 -7.26
CA GLY A 105 17.07 20.56 -6.41
C GLY A 105 16.09 21.33 -5.52
N LYS A 106 14.82 20.89 -5.44
CA LYS A 106 13.79 21.48 -4.57
C LYS A 106 13.10 20.42 -3.70
N SER A 107 12.48 19.43 -4.34
CA SER A 107 11.90 18.26 -3.66
C SER A 107 13.00 17.24 -3.43
N THR A 108 13.12 16.76 -2.20
CA THR A 108 14.20 15.86 -1.80
C THR A 108 14.05 14.48 -2.43
N GLU A 109 12.84 13.93 -2.39
CA GLU A 109 12.46 12.64 -2.96
C GLU A 109 12.58 12.66 -4.48
N HIS A 110 12.07 13.71 -5.12
CA HIS A 110 12.17 13.87 -6.58
C HIS A 110 13.66 13.99 -7.00
N THR A 111 14.45 14.79 -6.29
CA THR A 111 15.89 14.95 -6.57
C THR A 111 16.63 13.62 -6.44
N ALA A 112 16.36 12.87 -5.37
CA ALA A 112 16.97 11.57 -5.14
C ALA A 112 16.57 10.54 -6.19
N TYR A 113 15.29 10.48 -6.57
CA TYR A 113 14.81 9.60 -7.63
C TYR A 113 15.52 9.87 -8.95
N LEU A 114 15.61 11.13 -9.37
CA LEU A 114 16.33 11.49 -10.60
C LEU A 114 17.83 11.23 -10.50
N ASN A 115 18.45 11.43 -9.33
CA ASN A 115 19.85 11.05 -9.11
C ASN A 115 20.05 9.54 -9.32
N LEU A 116 19.20 8.70 -8.74
CA LEU A 116 19.22 7.25 -8.91
C LEU A 116 19.05 6.87 -10.39
N ARG A 117 18.08 7.45 -11.11
CA ARG A 117 17.88 7.23 -12.55
C ARG A 117 19.10 7.64 -13.39
N ASN A 118 19.87 8.63 -12.94
CA ASN A 118 21.09 9.10 -13.60
C ASN A 118 22.37 8.37 -13.13
N GLY A 119 22.24 7.25 -12.41
CA GLY A 119 23.39 6.42 -12.00
C GLY A 119 24.10 6.90 -10.73
N ILE A 120 23.59 7.92 -10.05
CA ILE A 120 24.09 8.35 -8.74
C ILE A 120 23.38 7.52 -7.68
N MET A 121 23.99 6.39 -7.29
CA MET A 121 23.39 5.46 -6.35
C MET A 121 23.39 5.97 -4.90
N ALA A 122 22.47 5.45 -4.09
CA ALA A 122 22.44 5.69 -2.66
C ALA A 122 23.70 5.11 -1.97
N PRO A 123 24.24 5.78 -0.93
CA PRO A 123 23.67 6.93 -0.22
C PRO A 123 24.00 8.29 -0.85
N ARG A 124 24.80 8.33 -1.93
CA ARG A 124 25.19 9.60 -2.55
C ARG A 124 23.98 10.34 -3.13
N SER A 125 22.99 9.62 -3.66
CA SER A 125 21.74 10.17 -4.21
C SER A 125 21.01 11.15 -3.28
N GLY A 126 21.05 10.92 -1.97
CA GLY A 126 20.41 11.74 -0.94
C GLY A 126 21.36 12.65 -0.15
N SER A 127 22.66 12.53 -0.37
CA SER A 127 23.67 13.16 0.48
C SER A 127 23.70 14.69 0.40
N VAL A 128 24.15 15.34 1.49
CA VAL A 128 24.42 16.78 1.54
C VAL A 128 25.48 17.18 0.50
N GLU A 129 26.49 16.34 0.28
CA GLU A 129 27.53 16.59 -0.73
C GLU A 129 26.94 16.70 -2.14
N GLN A 130 25.96 15.86 -2.46
CA GLN A 130 25.33 15.84 -3.78
C GLN A 130 24.28 16.94 -3.96
N ASN A 131 23.45 17.19 -2.95
CA ASN A 131 22.23 18.00 -3.09
C ASN A 131 22.26 19.33 -2.31
N GLY A 132 23.27 19.54 -1.46
CA GLY A 132 23.30 20.64 -0.49
C GLY A 132 22.35 20.41 0.70
N ALA A 133 22.63 21.06 1.83
CA ALA A 133 21.86 20.87 3.07
C ALA A 133 20.39 21.31 2.93
N ALA A 134 20.13 22.35 2.12
CA ALA A 134 18.79 22.85 1.86
C ALA A 134 17.83 21.81 1.26
N VAL A 135 18.35 20.82 0.54
CA VAL A 135 17.55 19.71 -0.02
C VAL A 135 17.70 18.46 0.84
N ALA A 136 18.91 18.15 1.29
CA ALA A 136 19.17 16.88 1.99
C ALA A 136 18.59 16.81 3.43
N GLU A 137 18.34 17.95 4.10
CA GLU A 137 17.88 18.01 5.49
C GLU A 137 16.38 18.33 5.64
N GLN A 138 15.59 18.01 4.62
CA GLN A 138 14.13 18.11 4.70
C GLN A 138 13.54 16.96 5.53
N ILE A 139 12.25 17.07 5.85
CA ILE A 139 11.53 16.18 6.75
C ILE A 139 11.39 14.73 6.26
N GLY A 140 11.41 14.47 4.95
CA GLY A 140 11.16 13.13 4.38
C GLY A 140 11.99 12.01 4.99
N GLY A 141 13.17 12.34 5.53
CA GLY A 141 14.05 11.42 6.23
C GLY A 141 13.43 10.78 7.48
N GLN A 142 12.39 11.37 8.08
CA GLN A 142 11.60 10.80 9.17
C GLN A 142 10.23 10.27 8.72
N ILE A 143 9.66 10.84 7.65
CA ILE A 143 8.34 10.48 7.09
C ILE A 143 8.25 8.97 6.77
N PHE A 144 9.28 8.45 6.11
CA PHE A 144 9.24 7.09 5.54
C PHE A 144 9.76 5.99 6.48
N ILE A 145 9.99 6.28 7.75
CA ILE A 145 10.84 5.44 8.63
C ILE A 145 10.06 4.56 9.61
N ASP A 146 8.78 4.81 9.84
CA ASP A 146 7.98 4.13 10.86
C ASP A 146 8.09 2.59 10.79
N THR A 147 7.97 2.04 9.58
CA THR A 147 8.05 0.59 9.34
C THR A 147 9.40 -0.02 9.69
N TRP A 148 10.50 0.72 9.58
CA TRP A 148 11.84 0.27 9.95
C TRP A 148 12.02 0.18 11.47
N GLY A 149 11.30 1.00 12.24
CA GLY A 149 11.17 0.83 13.69
C GLY A 149 10.25 -0.33 14.07
N LEU A 150 9.14 -0.50 13.35
CA LEU A 150 8.17 -1.57 13.62
C LEU A 150 8.73 -2.98 13.37
N VAL A 151 9.64 -3.17 12.41
CA VAL A 151 10.28 -4.47 12.14
C VAL A 151 11.38 -4.84 13.15
N VAL A 152 11.79 -3.92 14.03
CA VAL A 152 12.86 -4.16 15.02
C VAL A 152 12.38 -3.76 16.42
N PRO A 153 11.57 -4.59 17.11
CA PRO A 153 11.14 -4.29 18.47
C PRO A 153 12.31 -4.40 19.46
N ASN A 154 12.35 -3.54 20.48
CA ASN A 154 13.27 -3.59 21.62
C ASN A 154 14.77 -3.63 21.28
N ASP A 155 15.17 -3.10 20.12
CA ASP A 155 16.57 -2.92 19.74
C ASP A 155 16.72 -1.57 18.98
N PRO A 156 16.69 -0.44 19.72
CA PRO A 156 16.73 0.89 19.11
C PRO A 156 17.97 1.11 18.25
N LYS A 157 19.10 0.48 18.61
CA LYS A 157 20.33 0.56 17.84
C LYS A 157 20.15 -0.10 16.47
N LEU A 158 19.71 -1.34 16.41
CA LEU A 158 19.50 -2.02 15.14
C LEU A 158 18.42 -1.32 14.28
N ALA A 159 17.33 -0.86 14.90
CA ALA A 159 16.30 -0.07 14.21
C ALA A 159 16.91 1.18 13.55
N SER A 160 17.78 1.90 14.28
CA SER A 160 18.48 3.07 13.75
C SER A 160 19.46 2.74 12.61
N GLU A 161 20.09 1.56 12.61
CA GLU A 161 21.01 1.14 11.55
C GLU A 161 20.28 0.89 10.22
N TYR A 162 19.10 0.26 10.27
CA TYR A 162 18.22 0.14 9.11
C TYR A 162 17.71 1.50 8.65
N ALA A 163 17.18 2.31 9.57
CA ALA A 163 16.65 3.64 9.28
C ALA A 163 17.69 4.58 8.67
N LYS A 164 18.94 4.52 9.15
CA LYS A 164 20.06 5.29 8.58
C LYS A 164 20.24 5.00 7.09
N LYS A 165 20.21 3.72 6.71
CA LYS A 165 20.37 3.30 5.31
C LYS A 165 19.17 3.72 4.48
N ALA A 166 17.96 3.52 5.00
CA ALA A 166 16.72 3.89 4.33
C ALA A 166 16.62 5.40 4.09
N ALA A 167 16.81 6.22 5.13
CA ALA A 167 16.78 7.68 5.01
C ALA A 167 17.89 8.20 4.08
N SER A 168 19.07 7.57 4.07
CA SER A 168 20.19 8.00 3.23
C SER A 168 19.97 7.87 1.72
N VAL A 169 18.89 7.20 1.29
CA VAL A 169 18.52 7.13 -0.13
C VAL A 169 18.19 8.51 -0.67
N SER A 170 17.44 9.31 0.10
CA SER A 170 17.00 10.65 -0.32
C SER A 170 17.52 11.79 0.55
N HIS A 171 17.97 11.51 1.77
CA HIS A 171 18.36 12.52 2.75
C HIS A 171 19.81 12.41 3.21
N GLY A 172 20.30 13.49 3.82
CA GLY A 172 21.62 13.59 4.42
C GLY A 172 21.57 14.41 5.72
N GLY A 173 22.67 14.40 6.48
CA GLY A 173 22.78 15.21 7.71
C GLY A 173 21.65 14.94 8.71
N ASN A 174 21.01 16.00 9.19
CA ASN A 174 19.89 15.91 10.12
C ASN A 174 18.67 15.16 9.57
N GLY A 175 18.48 15.13 8.24
CA GLY A 175 17.43 14.32 7.61
C GLY A 175 17.58 12.82 7.94
N VAL A 176 18.82 12.32 7.92
CA VAL A 176 19.13 10.92 8.30
C VAL A 176 19.03 10.73 9.81
N TYR A 177 19.48 11.71 10.61
CA TYR A 177 19.40 11.62 12.07
C TYR A 177 17.94 11.58 12.56
N GLY A 178 17.02 12.30 11.93
CA GLY A 178 15.61 12.22 12.26
C GLY A 178 15.02 10.84 12.03
N GLY A 179 15.33 10.22 10.88
CA GLY A 179 14.96 8.81 10.64
C GLY A 179 15.51 7.86 11.72
N MET A 180 16.79 7.97 12.03
CA MET A 180 17.41 7.17 13.10
C MET A 180 16.69 7.35 14.45
N PHE A 181 16.38 8.59 14.81
CA PHE A 181 15.69 8.95 16.05
C PHE A 181 14.28 8.34 16.11
N ILE A 182 13.46 8.51 15.06
CA ILE A 182 12.08 8.00 15.03
C ILE A 182 12.04 6.47 15.09
N ALA A 183 12.88 5.77 14.30
CA ALA A 183 12.93 4.31 14.35
C ALA A 183 13.32 3.79 15.74
N ALA A 184 14.28 4.44 16.40
CA ALA A 184 14.69 4.09 17.75
C ALA A 184 13.59 4.34 18.80
N CYS A 185 12.85 5.45 18.68
CA CYS A 185 11.68 5.74 19.53
C CYS A 185 10.59 4.65 19.37
N ILE A 186 10.24 4.30 18.14
CA ILE A 186 9.24 3.25 17.85
C ILE A 186 9.71 1.90 18.40
N SER A 187 10.98 1.55 18.18
CA SER A 187 11.57 0.31 18.69
C SER A 187 11.51 0.20 20.22
N ALA A 188 11.79 1.31 20.93
CA ALA A 188 11.73 1.37 22.38
C ALA A 188 10.30 1.32 22.93
N ALA A 189 9.34 1.94 22.23
CA ALA A 189 7.93 2.02 22.63
C ALA A 189 7.24 0.65 22.77
N PHE A 190 7.82 -0.42 22.19
CA PHE A 190 7.31 -1.78 22.37
C PHE A 190 7.30 -2.24 23.83
N THR A 191 8.14 -1.69 24.70
CA THR A 191 8.17 -2.05 26.12
C THR A 191 8.18 -0.83 27.04
N GLU A 192 8.83 0.27 26.64
CA GLU A 192 8.88 1.49 27.43
C GLU A 192 7.56 2.28 27.34
N LYS A 193 7.10 2.79 28.48
CA LYS A 193 5.86 3.57 28.60
C LYS A 193 6.13 5.03 29.02
N ASN A 194 7.31 5.32 29.56
CA ASN A 194 7.73 6.68 29.88
C ASN A 194 8.20 7.38 28.60
N THR A 195 7.52 8.47 28.23
CA THR A 195 7.79 9.22 27.00
C THR A 195 9.21 9.79 26.96
N GLU A 196 9.71 10.34 28.07
CA GLU A 196 11.06 10.89 28.12
C GLU A 196 12.10 9.80 27.84
N LYS A 197 11.94 8.60 28.41
CA LYS A 197 12.84 7.47 28.14
C LYS A 197 12.79 6.98 26.68
N ILE A 198 11.62 7.03 26.03
CA ILE A 198 11.49 6.75 24.61
C ILE A 198 12.30 7.77 23.80
N ILE A 199 12.17 9.06 24.12
CA ILE A 199 12.93 10.15 23.48
C ILE A 199 14.43 9.98 23.73
N GLU A 200 14.85 9.61 24.94
CA GLU A 200 16.25 9.34 25.27
C GLU A 200 16.82 8.16 24.47
N ALA A 201 16.03 7.11 24.22
CA ALA A 201 16.44 6.01 23.34
C ALA A 201 16.70 6.52 21.91
N GLY A 202 15.85 7.41 21.39
CA GLY A 202 16.09 8.10 20.11
C GLY A 202 17.35 8.96 20.12
N LEU A 203 17.61 9.71 21.19
CA LEU A 203 18.81 10.55 21.32
C LEU A 203 20.10 9.73 21.40
N SER A 204 20.01 8.50 21.93
CA SER A 204 21.18 7.62 22.11
C SER A 204 21.82 7.12 20.81
N VAL A 205 21.10 7.19 19.69
CA VAL A 205 21.56 6.68 18.39
C VAL A 205 22.04 7.77 17.43
N ILE A 206 21.90 9.05 17.79
CA ILE A 206 22.31 10.19 16.96
C ILE A 206 23.47 10.98 17.60
N PRO A 207 24.24 11.77 16.82
CA PRO A 207 25.36 12.53 17.36
C PRO A 207 24.91 13.61 18.36
N SER A 208 25.48 13.62 19.57
CA SER A 208 25.05 14.53 20.65
C SER A 208 25.22 16.03 20.35
N GLY A 209 26.06 16.39 19.40
CA GLY A 209 26.32 17.77 18.98
C GLY A 209 25.56 18.21 17.73
N CYS A 210 24.68 17.39 17.16
CA CYS A 210 23.93 17.78 15.96
C CYS A 210 22.74 18.69 16.29
N GLU A 211 22.25 19.38 15.27
CA GLU A 211 21.14 20.32 15.40
C GLU A 211 19.84 19.63 15.82
N TYR A 212 19.61 18.39 15.36
CA TYR A 212 18.49 17.57 15.79
C TYR A 212 18.52 17.32 17.30
N THR A 213 19.67 16.91 17.87
CA THR A 213 19.81 16.78 19.33
C THR A 213 19.57 18.11 20.04
N ARG A 214 20.03 19.23 19.47
CA ARG A 214 19.84 20.57 20.07
C ARG A 214 18.36 20.91 20.24
N VAL A 215 17.53 20.72 19.22
CA VAL A 215 16.09 21.03 19.32
C VAL A 215 15.37 20.09 20.28
N VAL A 216 15.65 18.78 20.24
CA VAL A 216 15.00 17.81 21.15
C VAL A 216 15.35 18.11 22.61
N ARG A 217 16.62 18.38 22.92
CA ARG A 217 17.07 18.76 24.27
C ARG A 217 16.46 20.09 24.71
N ALA A 218 16.34 21.07 23.82
CA ALA A 218 15.71 22.34 24.14
C ALA A 218 14.23 22.18 24.51
N VAL A 219 13.48 21.34 23.78
CA VAL A 219 12.08 21.05 24.08
C VAL A 219 11.93 20.27 25.39
N LEU A 220 12.79 19.28 25.66
CA LEU A 220 12.80 18.55 26.95
C LEU A 220 13.02 19.50 28.14
N ASN A 221 14.01 20.39 28.04
CA ASN A 221 14.31 21.36 29.08
C ASN A 221 13.16 22.35 29.27
N PHE A 222 12.57 22.86 28.18
CA PHE A 222 11.43 23.77 28.25
C PHE A 222 10.22 23.09 28.90
N HIS A 223 9.94 21.84 28.54
CA HIS A 223 8.86 21.06 29.16
C HIS A 223 9.09 20.86 30.66
N ALA A 224 10.33 20.59 31.10
CA ALA A 224 10.64 20.46 32.52
C ALA A 224 10.36 21.74 33.33
N GLU A 225 10.55 22.91 32.73
CA GLU A 225 10.26 24.21 33.34
C GLU A 225 8.78 24.63 33.22
N HIS A 226 8.08 24.16 32.18
CA HIS A 226 6.72 24.55 31.82
C HIS A 226 5.84 23.35 31.38
N PRO A 227 5.58 22.36 32.25
CA PRO A 227 4.97 21.08 31.88
C PRO A 227 3.49 21.18 31.47
N GLU A 228 2.80 22.26 31.83
CA GLU A 228 1.35 22.38 31.62
C GLU A 228 0.94 23.11 30.34
N ASN A 229 1.87 23.78 29.65
CA ASN A 229 1.53 24.71 28.56
C ASN A 229 2.30 24.44 27.27
N TRP A 230 1.76 23.51 26.48
CA TRP A 230 2.31 23.15 25.17
C TRP A 230 2.36 24.35 24.20
N ARG A 231 1.41 25.29 24.28
CA ARG A 231 1.37 26.48 23.41
C ARG A 231 2.56 27.41 23.64
N LYS A 232 3.01 27.55 24.91
CA LYS A 232 4.25 28.28 25.23
C LYS A 232 5.46 27.57 24.63
N CYS A 233 5.49 26.24 24.68
CA CYS A 233 6.57 25.45 24.08
C CYS A 233 6.57 25.57 22.55
N PHE A 234 5.40 25.52 21.91
CA PHE A 234 5.27 25.72 20.47
C PHE A 234 5.76 27.12 20.06
N LYS A 235 5.36 28.15 20.80
CA LYS A 235 5.89 29.51 20.60
C LYS A 235 7.42 29.55 20.75
N PHE A 236 7.98 28.88 21.75
CA PHE A 236 9.42 28.77 21.93
C PHE A 236 10.09 28.09 20.73
N ILE A 237 9.53 27.01 20.20
CA ILE A 237 10.02 26.34 18.98
C ILE A 237 9.96 27.30 17.80
N LYS A 238 8.83 27.97 17.56
CA LYS A 238 8.67 28.96 16.48
C LYS A 238 9.72 30.08 16.57
N ASP A 239 9.96 30.61 17.76
CA ASP A 239 10.87 31.73 17.96
C ASP A 239 12.37 31.34 17.78
N ASN A 240 12.75 30.10 18.10
CA ASN A 240 14.15 29.65 18.18
C ASN A 240 14.57 28.63 17.11
N PHE A 241 13.61 27.90 16.54
CA PHE A 241 13.78 26.77 15.62
C PHE A 241 12.75 26.77 14.48
N GLY A 242 12.04 27.88 14.23
CA GLY A 242 11.02 27.98 13.19
C GLY A 242 11.57 27.79 11.77
N TYR A 243 10.68 27.61 10.79
CA TYR A 243 11.07 27.45 9.38
C TYR A 243 11.92 28.60 8.84
N ASP A 244 11.77 29.82 9.36
CA ASP A 244 12.58 30.99 9.01
C ASP A 244 14.07 30.85 9.41
N ARG A 245 14.41 29.85 10.21
CA ARG A 245 15.77 29.60 10.72
C ARG A 245 16.54 28.56 9.91
N TYR A 246 15.88 27.85 9.00
CA TYR A 246 16.48 26.75 8.23
C TYR A 246 16.17 26.88 6.73
N PRO A 247 17.08 26.44 5.86
CA PRO A 247 16.85 26.46 4.42
C PRO A 247 15.91 25.33 3.96
N GLY A 248 15.33 25.47 2.78
CA GLY A 248 14.43 24.48 2.19
C GLY A 248 12.95 24.83 2.39
N VAL A 249 12.07 23.90 2.04
CA VAL A 249 10.61 24.09 2.04
C VAL A 249 10.00 23.56 3.35
N CYS A 250 10.43 22.37 3.77
CA CYS A 250 9.95 21.69 4.98
C CYS A 250 11.15 21.06 5.71
N HIS A 251 11.88 21.88 6.47
CA HIS A 251 13.10 21.44 7.15
C HIS A 251 12.77 20.53 8.35
N ILE A 252 13.61 19.53 8.61
CA ILE A 252 13.32 18.51 9.62
C ILE A 252 13.33 19.02 11.07
N ILE A 253 14.15 20.04 11.37
CA ILE A 253 14.40 20.51 12.74
C ILE A 253 13.15 21.07 13.44
N PRO A 254 12.43 22.07 12.90
CA PRO A 254 11.20 22.58 13.51
C PRO A 254 10.18 21.46 13.79
N ASN A 255 10.00 20.57 12.81
CA ASN A 255 9.06 19.46 12.88
C ASN A 255 9.42 18.41 13.94
N SER A 256 10.71 18.08 14.07
CA SER A 256 11.15 17.22 15.18
C SER A 256 10.83 17.82 16.56
N GLY A 257 10.87 19.15 16.67
CA GLY A 257 10.41 19.87 17.85
C GLY A 257 8.91 19.66 18.12
N ILE A 258 8.08 19.67 17.08
CA ILE A 258 6.62 19.42 17.18
C ILE A 258 6.34 18.00 17.65
N ILE A 259 7.00 16.99 17.06
CA ILE A 259 6.85 15.58 17.48
C ILE A 259 7.18 15.44 18.98
N VAL A 260 8.33 15.97 19.41
CA VAL A 260 8.77 15.85 20.81
C VAL A 260 7.83 16.62 21.75
N LEU A 261 7.38 17.80 21.36
CA LEU A 261 6.38 18.57 22.10
C LEU A 261 5.09 17.77 22.26
N ALA A 262 4.53 17.25 21.17
CA ALA A 262 3.29 16.48 21.19
C ALA A 262 3.40 15.25 22.10
N LEU A 263 4.51 14.51 22.00
CA LEU A 263 4.78 13.36 22.85
C LEU A 263 4.82 13.74 24.33
N LEU A 264 5.59 14.77 24.71
CA LEU A 264 5.75 15.18 26.11
C LEU A 264 4.45 15.70 26.72
N TYR A 265 3.79 16.64 26.04
CA TYR A 265 2.60 17.31 26.56
C TYR A 265 1.31 16.47 26.46
N SER A 266 1.35 15.31 25.78
CA SER A 266 0.24 14.36 25.73
C SER A 266 -0.03 13.66 27.06
N ASN A 267 0.93 13.64 27.98
CA ASN A 267 0.89 12.81 29.20
C ASN A 267 0.59 11.33 28.92
N GLY A 268 0.98 10.83 27.74
CA GLY A 268 0.78 9.44 27.35
C GLY A 268 -0.58 9.12 26.76
N ASP A 269 -1.45 10.11 26.51
CA ASP A 269 -2.75 9.96 25.86
C ASP A 269 -2.64 10.10 24.33
N PHE A 270 -3.15 9.13 23.58
CA PHE A 270 -3.04 9.11 22.11
C PHE A 270 -3.81 10.28 21.46
N SER A 271 -5.07 10.48 21.84
CA SER A 271 -5.94 11.51 21.24
C SER A 271 -5.35 12.91 21.44
N ARG A 272 -4.85 13.18 22.64
CA ARG A 272 -4.17 14.43 23.00
C ARG A 272 -2.87 14.59 22.22
N ALA A 273 -2.09 13.53 22.04
CA ALA A 273 -0.84 13.60 21.27
C ALA A 273 -1.10 14.03 19.82
N ILE A 274 -2.03 13.37 19.12
CA ILE A 274 -2.34 13.69 17.73
C ILE A 274 -2.98 15.06 17.59
N ASN A 275 -3.87 15.45 18.51
CA ASN A 275 -4.51 16.77 18.46
C ASN A 275 -3.54 17.93 18.77
N ILE A 276 -2.57 17.73 19.68
CA ILE A 276 -1.52 18.73 19.92
C ILE A 276 -0.64 18.89 18.69
N SER A 277 -0.24 17.78 18.05
CA SER A 277 0.53 17.79 16.81
C SER A 277 -0.22 18.56 15.71
N ASP A 278 -1.50 18.24 15.50
CA ASP A 278 -2.35 18.93 14.53
C ASP A 278 -2.49 20.42 14.80
N MET A 279 -2.74 20.79 16.05
CA MET A 279 -2.90 22.18 16.45
C MET A 279 -1.63 23.01 16.22
N CYS A 280 -0.43 22.43 16.25
CA CYS A 280 0.81 23.15 15.98
C CYS A 280 0.91 23.66 14.53
N GLY A 281 0.22 23.01 13.57
CA GLY A 281 0.30 23.34 12.16
C GLY A 281 1.65 22.96 11.53
N TRP A 282 2.05 23.69 10.49
CA TRP A 282 3.18 23.35 9.60
C TRP A 282 2.94 22.08 8.79
N ASP A 283 3.81 21.08 8.87
CA ASP A 283 3.70 19.85 8.11
C ASP A 283 3.03 18.80 8.99
N VAL A 284 1.71 18.66 8.86
CA VAL A 284 0.87 18.16 9.96
C VAL A 284 0.65 16.67 9.89
N ASP A 285 0.24 16.17 8.72
CA ASP A 285 0.05 14.75 8.45
C ASP A 285 1.25 13.92 8.89
N CYS A 286 2.47 14.30 8.49
CA CYS A 286 3.64 13.50 8.77
C CYS A 286 4.06 13.50 10.24
N ASN A 287 4.03 14.67 10.91
CA ASN A 287 4.31 14.79 12.33
C ASN A 287 3.30 14.02 13.16
N THR A 288 2.01 14.18 12.86
CA THR A 288 0.92 13.49 13.54
C THR A 288 0.96 11.99 13.27
N ALA A 289 1.38 11.57 12.08
CA ALA A 289 1.56 10.17 11.74
C ALA A 289 2.71 9.51 12.54
N ASN A 290 3.89 10.15 12.65
CA ASN A 290 4.99 9.62 13.47
C ASN A 290 4.62 9.57 14.97
N VAL A 291 3.97 10.63 15.48
CA VAL A 291 3.42 10.65 16.85
C VAL A 291 2.41 9.51 17.03
N GLY A 292 1.51 9.34 16.07
CA GLY A 292 0.51 8.28 16.04
C GLY A 292 1.13 6.89 16.07
N THR A 293 2.20 6.63 15.33
CA THR A 293 2.90 5.34 15.38
C THR A 293 3.54 5.09 16.73
N ILE A 294 4.32 6.04 17.26
CA ILE A 294 4.98 5.89 18.58
C ILE A 294 3.93 5.66 19.67
N MET A 295 2.86 6.44 19.67
CA MET A 295 1.79 6.34 20.66
C MET A 295 0.95 5.08 20.48
N GLY A 296 0.72 4.61 19.25
CA GLY A 296 0.02 3.37 18.94
C GLY A 296 0.80 2.14 19.41
N VAL A 297 2.12 2.09 19.18
CA VAL A 297 2.97 1.00 19.70
C VAL A 297 3.04 1.06 21.23
N ARG A 298 3.23 2.26 21.79
CA ARG A 298 3.31 2.48 23.23
C ARG A 298 2.02 2.11 23.93
N GLY A 299 0.87 2.54 23.43
CA GLY A 299 -0.44 2.36 24.06
C GLY A 299 -1.11 1.03 23.71
N GLY A 300 -0.75 0.41 22.59
CA GLY A 300 -1.55 -0.65 21.98
C GLY A 300 -2.93 -0.14 21.53
N LEU A 301 -3.78 -1.04 21.05
CA LEU A 301 -5.13 -0.69 20.58
C LEU A 301 -6.01 -0.06 21.68
N GLU A 302 -5.83 -0.45 22.93
CA GLU A 302 -6.57 0.11 24.07
C GLU A 302 -6.27 1.59 24.30
N GLY A 303 -5.09 2.05 23.90
CA GLY A 303 -4.71 3.46 23.96
C GLY A 303 -5.32 4.31 22.85
N ILE A 304 -5.92 3.71 21.82
CA ILE A 304 -6.48 4.43 20.67
C ILE A 304 -8.02 4.40 20.78
N ASP A 305 -8.62 5.58 21.00
CA ASP A 305 -10.07 5.71 21.05
C ASP A 305 -10.72 5.19 19.75
N PHE A 306 -11.82 4.45 19.89
CA PHE A 306 -12.55 3.86 18.78
C PHE A 306 -13.03 4.90 17.76
N LYS A 307 -13.28 6.15 18.18
CA LYS A 307 -13.65 7.24 17.26
C LYS A 307 -12.59 7.51 16.18
N TRP A 308 -11.31 7.26 16.48
CA TRP A 308 -10.22 7.41 15.51
C TRP A 308 -10.10 6.19 14.59
N ARG A 309 -10.40 5.00 15.13
CA ARG A 309 -10.26 3.72 14.44
C ARG A 309 -11.40 3.46 13.45
N LYS A 310 -12.64 3.73 13.88
CA LYS A 310 -13.86 3.42 13.12
C LYS A 310 -13.85 4.01 11.71
N PRO A 311 -13.50 5.29 11.48
CA PRO A 311 -13.52 5.86 10.13
C PRO A 311 -12.47 5.28 9.19
N ILE A 312 -11.36 4.75 9.71
CA ILE A 312 -10.30 4.11 8.90
C ILE A 312 -10.81 2.80 8.28
N ASN A 313 -11.61 2.03 9.03
CA ASN A 313 -12.16 0.75 8.59
C ASN A 313 -11.07 -0.19 8.03
N ASP A 314 -9.88 -0.20 8.62
CA ASP A 314 -8.70 -0.94 8.14
C ASP A 314 -8.24 -0.67 6.70
N PHE A 315 -8.78 0.32 6.01
CA PHE A 315 -8.53 0.55 4.60
C PHE A 315 -7.66 1.78 4.37
N PHE A 316 -6.69 1.64 3.48
CA PHE A 316 -5.97 2.76 2.87
C PHE A 316 -5.48 2.37 1.48
N VAL A 317 -5.13 3.37 0.67
CA VAL A 317 -4.63 3.15 -0.69
C VAL A 317 -3.26 3.74 -0.88
N CYS A 318 -2.57 3.22 -1.89
CA CYS A 318 -1.28 3.73 -2.31
C CYS A 318 -1.25 4.09 -3.79
N SER A 319 -0.13 4.65 -4.25
CA SER A 319 0.10 4.97 -5.66
C SER A 319 1.48 4.50 -6.11
N SER A 320 1.60 3.22 -6.47
CA SER A 320 2.81 2.61 -7.03
C SER A 320 2.58 2.03 -8.43
N VAL A 321 3.64 1.66 -9.13
CA VAL A 321 3.53 0.94 -10.42
C VAL A 321 3.03 -0.51 -10.28
N VAL A 322 2.76 -0.99 -9.06
CA VAL A 322 2.24 -2.33 -8.82
C VAL A 322 0.81 -2.20 -8.29
N GLY A 323 -0.14 -2.00 -9.21
CA GLY A 323 -1.53 -1.67 -8.87
C GLY A 323 -2.24 -2.61 -7.89
N SER A 324 -1.90 -3.90 -7.86
CA SER A 324 -2.49 -4.86 -6.91
C SER A 324 -1.97 -4.69 -5.47
N LEU A 325 -0.88 -3.92 -5.28
CA LEU A 325 -0.35 -3.51 -3.99
C LEU A 325 -0.82 -2.10 -3.60
N ASN A 326 -1.68 -1.46 -4.40
CA ASN A 326 -2.21 -0.14 -4.07
C ASN A 326 -3.53 -0.19 -3.30
N ILE A 327 -4.13 -1.38 -3.14
CA ILE A 327 -5.31 -1.63 -2.32
C ILE A 327 -4.86 -2.38 -1.07
N MET A 328 -4.68 -1.65 0.03
CA MET A 328 -4.08 -2.17 1.25
C MET A 328 -5.08 -2.26 2.40
N ASP A 329 -4.84 -3.23 3.29
CA ASP A 329 -5.49 -3.29 4.59
C ASP A 329 -4.47 -3.34 5.74
N ILE A 330 -4.81 -2.70 6.85
CA ILE A 330 -3.92 -2.53 8.02
C ILE A 330 -3.55 -3.89 8.64
N PRO A 331 -4.47 -4.87 8.82
CA PRO A 331 -4.12 -6.22 9.27
C PRO A 331 -3.08 -6.93 8.39
N TRP A 332 -3.22 -6.83 7.05
CA TRP A 332 -2.24 -7.38 6.13
C TRP A 332 -0.87 -6.71 6.28
N CYS A 333 -0.83 -5.38 6.41
CA CYS A 333 0.42 -4.63 6.61
C CYS A 333 1.12 -5.04 7.92
N ALA A 334 0.36 -5.17 9.00
CA ALA A 334 0.90 -5.62 10.29
C ALA A 334 1.51 -7.03 10.20
N THR A 335 0.82 -7.93 9.49
CA THR A 335 1.29 -9.29 9.20
C THR A 335 2.57 -9.28 8.34
N TYR A 336 2.62 -8.42 7.33
CA TYR A 336 3.79 -8.27 6.45
C TYR A 336 5.02 -7.80 7.23
N ILE A 337 4.88 -6.73 8.01
CA ILE A 337 5.92 -6.17 8.88
C ILE A 337 6.38 -7.22 9.89
N ALA A 338 5.44 -7.91 10.54
CA ALA A 338 5.78 -8.93 11.53
C ALA A 338 6.55 -10.11 10.94
N ASN A 339 6.19 -10.58 9.74
CA ASN A 339 6.92 -11.64 9.07
C ASN A 339 8.40 -11.27 8.84
N LEU A 340 8.68 -10.02 8.45
CA LEU A 340 10.04 -9.50 8.33
C LEU A 340 10.73 -9.44 9.69
N ALA A 341 10.05 -8.97 10.73
CA ALA A 341 10.60 -8.88 12.08
C ALA A 341 11.03 -10.24 12.66
N TYR A 342 10.19 -11.27 12.54
CA TYR A 342 10.55 -12.62 12.97
C TYR A 342 11.76 -13.17 12.22
N LYS A 343 11.85 -12.91 10.90
CA LYS A 343 13.03 -13.27 10.09
C LYS A 343 14.29 -12.54 10.55
N ILE A 344 14.20 -11.23 10.81
CA ILE A 344 15.32 -10.39 11.31
C ILE A 344 15.78 -10.86 12.69
N ALA A 345 14.84 -11.21 13.58
CA ALA A 345 15.15 -11.70 14.92
C ALA A 345 15.70 -13.13 14.93
N GLY A 346 15.52 -13.90 13.85
CA GLY A 346 15.81 -15.34 13.85
C GLY A 346 14.87 -16.14 14.75
N GLU A 347 13.68 -15.60 15.02
CA GLU A 347 12.69 -16.17 15.92
C GLU A 347 11.52 -16.79 15.15
N LYS A 348 10.83 -17.75 15.77
CA LYS A 348 9.62 -18.35 15.20
C LYS A 348 8.39 -17.65 15.75
N ALA A 349 7.44 -17.36 14.87
CA ALA A 349 6.16 -16.80 15.27
C ALA A 349 5.39 -17.73 16.23
N PRO A 350 4.83 -17.20 17.33
CA PRO A 350 4.15 -17.99 18.34
C PRO A 350 2.71 -18.30 17.96
N GLY A 351 2.21 -19.43 18.47
CA GLY A 351 0.78 -19.76 18.54
C GLY A 351 0.02 -19.58 17.23
N LYS A 352 -1.12 -18.89 17.32
CA LYS A 352 -2.05 -18.65 16.21
C LYS A 352 -1.44 -17.86 15.05
N TRP A 353 -0.42 -17.05 15.29
CA TRP A 353 0.20 -16.19 14.28
C TRP A 353 1.07 -16.94 13.28
N LYS A 354 1.58 -18.13 13.64
CA LYS A 354 2.48 -18.89 12.77
C LYS A 354 1.89 -19.16 11.39
N ASN A 355 0.65 -19.66 11.33
CA ASN A 355 0.01 -19.98 10.05
C ASN A 355 -0.29 -18.72 9.23
N ILE A 356 -0.61 -17.62 9.89
CA ILE A 356 -0.89 -16.33 9.24
C ILE A 356 0.39 -15.77 8.61
N LEU A 357 1.50 -15.70 9.36
CA LEU A 357 2.77 -15.18 8.84
C LEU A 357 3.40 -16.05 7.74
N GLU A 358 3.17 -17.37 7.78
CA GLU A 358 3.61 -18.30 6.74
C GLU A 358 2.69 -18.31 5.50
N GLY A 359 1.63 -17.49 5.49
CA GLY A 359 0.68 -17.40 4.37
C GLY A 359 -0.18 -18.65 4.18
N ARG A 360 -0.39 -19.41 5.26
CA ARG A 360 -1.20 -20.64 5.28
C ARG A 360 -2.64 -20.38 5.75
N SER A 361 -2.89 -19.25 6.41
CA SER A 361 -4.24 -18.80 6.78
C SER A 361 -4.92 -18.02 5.66
N PRO A 362 -6.27 -17.93 5.68
CA PRO A 362 -7.03 -17.03 4.81
C PRO A 362 -6.56 -15.57 4.89
N LYS A 363 -6.71 -14.82 3.79
CA LYS A 363 -6.38 -13.40 3.75
C LYS A 363 -7.15 -12.60 4.81
N PHE A 364 -8.44 -12.88 4.97
CA PHE A 364 -9.32 -12.16 5.88
C PHE A 364 -9.68 -13.06 7.07
N HIS A 365 -8.90 -12.93 8.15
CA HIS A 365 -8.90 -13.86 9.30
C HIS A 365 -9.36 -13.22 10.61
N PHE A 366 -9.53 -11.88 10.66
CA PHE A 366 -10.14 -11.17 11.81
C PHE A 366 -9.49 -11.40 13.19
N GLU A 367 -8.21 -11.79 13.25
CA GLU A 367 -7.51 -12.13 14.51
C GLU A 367 -6.99 -10.90 15.27
N PHE A 368 -6.95 -9.74 14.61
CA PHE A 368 -6.61 -8.47 15.24
C PHE A 368 -7.88 -7.85 15.84
N PRO A 369 -7.88 -7.49 17.15
CA PRO A 369 -9.06 -6.93 17.80
C PRO A 369 -9.58 -5.66 17.10
N GLY A 370 -10.86 -5.67 16.74
CA GLY A 370 -11.49 -4.56 16.02
C GLY A 370 -11.20 -4.50 14.52
N SER A 371 -10.49 -5.48 13.95
CA SER A 371 -10.22 -5.50 12.51
C SER A 371 -11.44 -5.81 11.67
N THR A 372 -11.64 -5.05 10.61
CA THR A 372 -12.69 -5.23 9.61
C THR A 372 -12.14 -5.58 8.24
N HIS A 373 -10.82 -5.50 8.04
CA HIS A 373 -10.15 -5.68 6.74
C HIS A 373 -10.77 -4.83 5.59
N GLY A 374 -11.43 -3.71 5.89
CA GLY A 374 -12.07 -2.88 4.86
C GLY A 374 -13.38 -3.42 4.30
N PHE A 375 -14.01 -4.41 4.94
CA PHE A 375 -15.33 -4.89 4.51
C PHE A 375 -16.40 -3.80 4.59
N ARG A 376 -17.34 -3.86 3.65
CA ARG A 376 -18.43 -2.89 3.44
C ARG A 376 -19.76 -3.62 3.29
N ILE A 377 -20.84 -2.87 3.41
CA ILE A 377 -22.21 -3.37 3.29
C ILE A 377 -22.96 -2.62 2.19
N ALA A 378 -23.75 -3.36 1.41
CA ALA A 378 -24.72 -2.84 0.46
C ALA A 378 -25.99 -3.71 0.48
N SER A 379 -27.11 -3.19 0.00
CA SER A 379 -28.37 -3.94 -0.10
C SER A 379 -29.19 -3.48 -1.32
N ASP A 380 -30.15 -4.30 -1.75
CA ASP A 380 -31.16 -3.97 -2.77
C ASP A 380 -32.52 -3.55 -2.16
N ILE A 381 -32.51 -3.21 -0.87
CA ILE A 381 -33.64 -2.65 -0.14
C ILE A 381 -33.74 -1.16 -0.47
N GLU A 382 -34.98 -0.71 -0.68
CA GLU A 382 -35.30 0.70 -0.99
C GLU A 382 -35.35 1.58 0.28
N GLU A 383 -35.63 0.97 1.43
CA GLU A 383 -35.63 1.62 2.74
C GLU A 383 -34.19 1.93 3.22
N THR A 384 -34.06 2.85 4.16
CA THR A 384 -32.75 3.14 4.77
C THR A 384 -32.30 1.97 5.63
N LEU A 385 -31.20 1.33 5.23
CA LEU A 385 -30.58 0.25 5.98
C LEU A 385 -29.78 0.79 7.17
N GLU A 386 -30.19 0.43 8.39
CA GLU A 386 -29.38 0.56 9.59
C GLU A 386 -28.48 -0.67 9.73
N TYR A 387 -27.17 -0.48 9.86
CA TYR A 387 -26.25 -1.59 10.00
C TYR A 387 -25.05 -1.27 10.90
N GLU A 388 -24.45 -2.35 11.40
CA GLU A 388 -23.18 -2.34 12.09
C GLU A 388 -22.30 -3.49 11.57
N ILE A 389 -21.01 -3.20 11.39
CA ILE A 389 -19.99 -4.17 11.04
C ILE A 389 -18.83 -4.01 12.01
N HIS A 390 -18.47 -5.08 12.71
CA HIS A 390 -17.36 -5.05 13.67
C HIS A 390 -16.76 -6.44 13.89
N ASN A 391 -15.48 -6.46 14.26
CA ASN A 391 -14.82 -7.65 14.78
C ASN A 391 -15.44 -8.09 16.10
N THR A 392 -15.55 -9.40 16.31
CA THR A 392 -16.01 -9.97 17.59
C THR A 392 -15.30 -11.27 17.90
N THR A 393 -15.33 -11.66 19.17
CA THR A 393 -14.88 -12.96 19.68
C THR A 393 -16.05 -13.82 20.17
N GLU A 394 -17.30 -13.44 19.90
CA GLU A 394 -18.50 -14.21 20.28
C GLU A 394 -18.51 -15.62 19.66
N THR A 395 -18.05 -15.71 18.41
CA THR A 395 -17.90 -16.96 17.66
C THR A 395 -16.84 -16.77 16.57
N SER A 396 -16.20 -17.85 16.15
CA SER A 396 -15.24 -17.88 15.04
C SER A 396 -15.30 -19.24 14.36
N HIS A 397 -14.93 -19.30 13.08
CA HIS A 397 -14.76 -20.55 12.36
C HIS A 397 -13.34 -21.08 12.59
N SER A 398 -12.34 -20.21 12.41
CA SER A 398 -10.96 -20.50 12.77
C SER A 398 -10.41 -19.42 13.70
N GLY A 399 -9.38 -19.76 14.47
CA GLY A 399 -8.75 -18.81 15.38
C GLY A 399 -9.67 -18.38 16.52
N THR A 400 -9.85 -17.07 16.68
CA THR A 400 -10.55 -16.47 17.83
C THR A 400 -11.51 -15.34 17.45
N GLY A 401 -11.33 -14.72 16.28
CA GLY A 401 -12.14 -13.58 15.84
C GLY A 401 -12.97 -13.90 14.60
N SER A 402 -14.06 -13.18 14.42
CA SER A 402 -14.81 -13.14 13.17
C SER A 402 -15.40 -11.75 12.94
N LEU A 403 -15.91 -11.50 11.73
CA LEU A 403 -16.62 -10.28 11.39
C LEU A 403 -18.12 -10.46 11.66
N LYS A 404 -18.66 -9.68 12.59
CA LYS A 404 -20.10 -9.64 12.87
C LYS A 404 -20.77 -8.53 12.07
N ILE A 405 -21.95 -8.87 11.56
CA ILE A 405 -22.83 -7.99 10.81
C ILE A 405 -24.17 -7.98 11.50
N VAL A 406 -24.68 -6.79 11.80
CA VAL A 406 -26.05 -6.56 12.25
C VAL A 406 -26.70 -5.61 11.26
N ALA A 407 -27.85 -5.97 10.69
CA ALA A 407 -28.52 -5.13 9.69
C ALA A 407 -30.05 -5.22 9.79
N LYS A 408 -30.74 -4.08 9.65
CA LYS A 408 -32.20 -3.94 9.65
C LYS A 408 -32.63 -2.62 8.98
N PRO A 409 -33.88 -2.47 8.53
CA PRO A 409 -34.82 -3.54 8.22
C PRO A 409 -34.29 -4.40 7.07
N LEU A 410 -34.49 -5.72 7.12
CA LEU A 410 -34.42 -6.60 5.97
C LEU A 410 -35.79 -7.17 5.62
N MET A 411 -35.95 -7.64 4.39
CA MET A 411 -37.18 -8.26 3.89
C MET A 411 -36.88 -9.61 3.25
N GLY A 412 -37.82 -10.55 3.36
CA GLY A 412 -37.74 -11.83 2.67
C GLY A 412 -37.52 -11.66 1.17
N GLY A 413 -36.53 -12.38 0.62
CA GLY A 413 -36.12 -12.34 -0.78
C GLY A 413 -35.18 -11.20 -1.16
N LYS A 414 -34.96 -10.21 -0.29
CA LYS A 414 -33.99 -9.13 -0.48
C LYS A 414 -32.59 -9.55 -0.04
N GLU A 415 -31.57 -8.94 -0.63
CA GLU A 415 -30.18 -9.28 -0.38
C GLU A 415 -29.47 -8.22 0.47
N LEU A 416 -28.70 -8.72 1.43
CA LEU A 416 -27.63 -7.98 2.08
C LEU A 416 -26.30 -8.49 1.53
N ARG A 417 -25.49 -7.58 0.99
CA ARG A 417 -24.14 -7.85 0.49
C ARG A 417 -23.13 -7.34 1.49
N VAL A 418 -22.24 -8.22 1.94
CA VAL A 418 -21.07 -7.88 2.76
C VAL A 418 -19.83 -8.19 1.93
N PHE A 419 -19.02 -7.19 1.61
CA PHE A 419 -18.03 -7.33 0.54
C PHE A 419 -16.73 -6.58 0.81
N TYR A 420 -15.68 -7.07 0.18
CA TYR A 420 -14.39 -6.39 0.04
C TYR A 420 -14.33 -5.77 -1.36
N LYS A 421 -13.90 -4.51 -1.46
CA LYS A 421 -13.68 -3.87 -2.76
C LYS A 421 -12.37 -4.37 -3.37
N THR A 422 -12.45 -4.98 -4.54
CA THR A 422 -11.31 -5.56 -5.24
C THR A 422 -10.69 -4.62 -6.26
N TYR A 423 -11.36 -3.51 -6.58
CA TYR A 423 -10.90 -2.43 -7.45
C TYR A 423 -11.58 -1.10 -7.07
N TYR A 424 -10.89 0.02 -7.30
CA TYR A 424 -11.35 1.37 -6.95
C TYR A 424 -11.26 2.32 -8.15
N ARG A 425 -12.11 3.35 -8.15
CA ARG A 425 -12.18 4.38 -9.19
C ARG A 425 -12.10 5.79 -8.57
N PRO A 426 -11.81 6.85 -9.34
CA PRO A 426 -11.75 8.22 -8.84
C PRO A 426 -13.01 8.65 -8.07
N LYS A 427 -14.19 8.21 -8.51
CA LYS A 427 -15.48 8.53 -7.85
C LYS A 427 -15.60 8.00 -6.41
N ASP A 428 -14.80 6.99 -6.03
CA ASP A 428 -14.83 6.41 -4.70
C ASP A 428 -14.17 7.35 -3.66
N PHE A 429 -13.18 8.15 -4.09
CA PHE A 429 -12.38 8.99 -3.20
C PHE A 429 -12.96 10.39 -3.03
N HIS A 430 -12.62 11.03 -1.91
CA HIS A 430 -12.97 12.44 -1.66
C HIS A 430 -12.05 13.40 -2.42
N ASP A 431 -10.77 13.05 -2.54
CA ASP A 431 -9.71 13.79 -3.22
C ASP A 431 -8.87 12.83 -4.09
N SER A 432 -7.83 13.36 -4.74
CA SER A 432 -6.87 12.60 -5.57
C SER A 432 -5.43 12.90 -5.16
N ARG A 433 -5.19 13.07 -3.86
CA ARG A 433 -3.84 13.31 -3.31
C ARG A 433 -2.92 12.15 -3.73
N TYR A 434 -1.74 12.53 -4.25
CA TYR A 434 -0.75 11.62 -4.86
C TYR A 434 -1.32 10.58 -5.83
N ASP A 435 -2.42 10.92 -6.50
CA ASP A 435 -3.09 10.17 -7.55
C ASP A 435 -3.00 8.63 -7.42
N PRO A 436 -3.90 8.01 -6.64
CA PRO A 436 -3.98 6.55 -6.53
C PRO A 436 -4.10 5.90 -7.90
N SER A 437 -3.56 4.70 -8.05
CA SER A 437 -3.60 3.93 -9.30
C SER A 437 -3.84 2.47 -8.96
N PHE A 438 -4.58 1.72 -9.78
CA PHE A 438 -5.06 0.40 -9.36
C PHE A 438 -5.02 -0.66 -10.45
N SER A 439 -4.71 -1.88 -10.01
CA SER A 439 -5.08 -3.11 -10.71
C SER A 439 -5.91 -3.95 -9.75
N PRO A 440 -6.92 -4.71 -10.23
CA PRO A 440 -7.71 -5.55 -9.35
C PRO A 440 -6.85 -6.49 -8.48
N VAL A 441 -7.32 -6.83 -7.29
CA VAL A 441 -6.69 -7.87 -6.43
C VAL A 441 -7.32 -9.26 -6.60
N LEU A 442 -8.38 -9.35 -7.40
CA LEU A 442 -9.10 -10.57 -7.74
C LEU A 442 -9.50 -10.51 -9.21
N TYR A 443 -9.34 -11.63 -9.91
CA TYR A 443 -9.58 -11.75 -11.35
C TYR A 443 -10.47 -12.95 -11.67
N PRO A 444 -11.15 -12.96 -12.84
CA PRO A 444 -11.84 -14.14 -13.32
C PRO A 444 -10.90 -15.35 -13.44
N GLY A 445 -11.45 -16.56 -13.32
CA GLY A 445 -10.67 -17.81 -13.24
C GLY A 445 -10.18 -18.18 -11.84
N GLN A 446 -10.09 -17.20 -10.92
CA GLN A 446 -9.71 -17.42 -9.53
C GLN A 446 -10.90 -17.93 -8.69
N ARG A 447 -10.61 -18.36 -7.46
CA ARG A 447 -11.58 -18.90 -6.51
C ARG A 447 -11.70 -17.99 -5.29
N VAL A 448 -12.94 -17.76 -4.87
CA VAL A 448 -13.31 -17.13 -3.60
C VAL A 448 -13.82 -18.20 -2.64
N THR A 449 -13.39 -18.17 -1.38
CA THR A 449 -13.93 -19.00 -0.30
C THR A 449 -14.28 -18.11 0.90
N ALA A 450 -15.26 -18.51 1.72
CA ALA A 450 -15.55 -17.89 3.01
C ALA A 450 -16.35 -18.85 3.89
N SER A 451 -16.23 -18.69 5.22
CA SER A 451 -17.08 -19.36 6.20
C SER A 451 -18.10 -18.38 6.74
N VAL A 452 -19.38 -18.78 6.82
CA VAL A 452 -20.47 -17.90 7.27
C VAL A 452 -21.36 -18.58 8.30
N MET A 453 -21.91 -17.81 9.24
CA MET A 453 -22.84 -18.31 10.25
C MET A 453 -23.97 -17.30 10.49
N VAL A 454 -25.19 -17.81 10.65
CA VAL A 454 -26.36 -17.05 11.13
C VAL A 454 -26.91 -17.73 12.38
N PRO A 455 -27.13 -17.03 13.52
CA PRO A 455 -27.57 -17.64 14.77
C PRO A 455 -28.88 -18.44 14.66
N GLN A 456 -29.01 -19.47 15.49
CA GLN A 456 -30.17 -20.36 15.52
C GLN A 456 -31.49 -19.65 15.89
N ASP A 457 -31.41 -18.59 16.68
CA ASP A 457 -32.53 -17.80 17.19
C ASP A 457 -33.02 -16.71 16.23
N THR A 458 -32.46 -16.64 15.01
CA THR A 458 -32.88 -15.70 13.95
C THR A 458 -34.36 -15.82 13.58
N GLY A 459 -34.95 -17.02 13.70
CA GLY A 459 -36.41 -17.23 13.57
C GLY A 459 -36.94 -17.30 12.13
N TYR A 460 -36.07 -17.19 11.12
CA TYR A 460 -36.39 -17.33 9.69
C TYR A 460 -35.22 -17.99 8.96
N GLY A 461 -35.48 -18.57 7.78
CA GLY A 461 -34.43 -19.23 6.99
C GLY A 461 -33.57 -18.20 6.24
N VAL A 462 -32.29 -18.50 6.03
CA VAL A 462 -31.38 -17.62 5.27
C VAL A 462 -30.65 -18.41 4.21
N LEU A 463 -30.66 -17.91 2.98
CA LEU A 463 -29.77 -18.38 1.92
C LEU A 463 -28.49 -17.53 1.92
N ALA A 464 -27.35 -18.15 1.61
CA ALA A 464 -26.13 -17.41 1.30
C ALA A 464 -25.43 -17.88 0.03
N CYS A 465 -24.73 -16.97 -0.63
CA CYS A 465 -23.80 -17.31 -1.71
C CYS A 465 -22.65 -16.31 -1.76
N LEU A 466 -21.51 -16.75 -2.29
CA LEU A 466 -20.45 -15.86 -2.70
C LEU A 466 -20.82 -15.20 -4.03
N TYR A 467 -20.35 -13.98 -4.24
CA TYR A 467 -20.54 -13.27 -5.49
C TYR A 467 -19.30 -12.45 -5.85
N VAL A 468 -19.21 -12.08 -7.13
CA VAL A 468 -18.36 -10.98 -7.61
C VAL A 468 -19.18 -10.00 -8.44
N LYS A 469 -18.77 -8.74 -8.45
CA LYS A 469 -19.40 -7.70 -9.28
C LYS A 469 -18.42 -7.21 -10.34
N ASP A 470 -18.84 -7.31 -11.59
CA ASP A 470 -18.11 -6.68 -12.69
C ASP A 470 -18.43 -5.19 -12.74
N GLY A 471 -17.43 -4.37 -12.46
CA GLY A 471 -17.48 -2.92 -12.50
C GLY A 471 -17.72 -2.33 -13.89
N ASN A 472 -17.37 -3.06 -14.95
CA ASN A 472 -17.54 -2.57 -16.32
C ASN A 472 -18.98 -2.67 -16.80
N THR A 473 -19.70 -3.73 -16.41
CA THR A 473 -21.10 -3.96 -16.82
C THR A 473 -22.12 -3.70 -15.70
N GLY A 474 -21.68 -3.66 -14.43
CA GLY A 474 -22.54 -3.62 -13.25
C GLY A 474 -23.14 -4.97 -12.86
N ASN A 475 -22.88 -6.03 -13.64
CA ASN A 475 -23.44 -7.35 -13.41
C ASN A 475 -22.85 -8.00 -12.16
N ILE A 476 -23.71 -8.73 -11.44
CA ILE A 476 -23.31 -9.57 -10.32
C ILE A 476 -23.30 -11.02 -10.79
N ILE A 477 -22.15 -11.67 -10.66
CA ILE A 477 -22.02 -13.12 -10.90
C ILE A 477 -22.02 -13.83 -9.55
N GLU A 478 -22.95 -14.77 -9.38
CA GLU A 478 -23.16 -15.50 -8.14
C GLU A 478 -22.62 -16.93 -8.23
N GLY A 479 -22.06 -17.40 -7.11
CA GLY A 479 -21.84 -18.82 -6.87
C GLY A 479 -23.13 -19.55 -6.51
N LYS A 480 -23.00 -20.82 -6.14
CA LYS A 480 -24.14 -21.64 -5.71
C LYS A 480 -24.77 -21.06 -4.43
N LYS A 481 -26.09 -20.87 -4.44
CA LYS A 481 -26.89 -20.56 -3.24
C LYS A 481 -26.96 -21.77 -2.32
N VAL A 482 -26.64 -21.54 -1.06
CA VAL A 482 -26.64 -22.53 0.02
C VAL A 482 -27.71 -22.15 1.03
N ASP A 483 -28.51 -23.13 1.41
CA ASP A 483 -29.42 -23.03 2.54
C ASP A 483 -28.63 -23.17 3.83
N LEU A 484 -28.57 -22.10 4.64
CA LEU A 484 -27.71 -22.10 5.81
C LEU A 484 -28.28 -23.01 6.90
N SER A 485 -27.44 -23.91 7.42
CA SER A 485 -27.71 -24.54 8.70
C SER A 485 -27.50 -23.50 9.80
N LEU A 486 -28.60 -22.91 10.29
CA LEU A 486 -28.56 -21.91 11.36
C LEU A 486 -27.84 -22.46 12.60
N GLY A 487 -27.15 -21.59 13.33
CA GLY A 487 -26.31 -21.95 14.48
C GLY A 487 -24.99 -22.66 14.15
N ASN A 488 -24.75 -23.04 12.89
CA ASN A 488 -23.52 -23.69 12.45
C ASN A 488 -22.76 -22.83 11.43
N TRP A 489 -21.44 -23.01 11.36
CA TRP A 489 -20.63 -22.45 10.28
C TRP A 489 -20.86 -23.23 8.98
N ASN A 490 -21.03 -22.50 7.88
CA ASN A 490 -21.25 -23.03 6.55
C ASN A 490 -20.12 -22.53 5.64
N GLU A 491 -19.37 -23.45 5.03
CA GLU A 491 -18.30 -23.11 4.09
C GLU A 491 -18.87 -22.86 2.71
N LEU A 492 -18.52 -21.71 2.12
CA LEU A 492 -18.87 -21.31 0.77
C LEU A 492 -17.63 -21.32 -0.11
N SER A 493 -17.80 -21.76 -1.36
CA SER A 493 -16.75 -21.75 -2.38
C SER A 493 -17.32 -21.38 -3.73
N PHE A 494 -16.64 -20.48 -4.44
CA PHE A 494 -17.03 -20.01 -5.77
C PHE A 494 -15.81 -19.90 -6.68
N ASN A 495 -15.76 -20.75 -7.71
CA ASN A 495 -14.81 -20.61 -8.81
C ASN A 495 -15.39 -19.60 -9.80
N ILE A 496 -14.76 -18.45 -9.91
CA ILE A 496 -15.19 -17.41 -10.84
C ILE A 496 -14.94 -17.95 -12.26
N PRO A 497 -15.96 -17.98 -13.13
CA PRO A 497 -15.78 -18.44 -14.50
C PRO A 497 -14.81 -17.51 -15.25
N HIS A 498 -14.35 -17.96 -16.41
CA HIS A 498 -13.71 -17.07 -17.37
C HIS A 498 -14.69 -15.96 -17.79
N LEU A 499 -14.22 -14.71 -17.83
CA LEU A 499 -15.02 -13.54 -18.20
C LEU A 499 -14.20 -12.58 -19.08
N ASP A 500 -14.75 -12.20 -20.24
CA ASP A 500 -14.13 -11.24 -21.16
C ASP A 500 -14.43 -9.79 -20.77
N GLY A 501 -13.39 -9.01 -20.52
CA GLY A 501 -13.45 -7.58 -20.24
C GLY A 501 -14.09 -7.22 -18.91
N ALA A 502 -14.06 -8.14 -17.94
CA ALA A 502 -14.54 -7.88 -16.59
C ALA A 502 -13.48 -7.16 -15.75
N CYS A 503 -13.92 -6.17 -14.98
CA CYS A 503 -13.13 -5.51 -13.95
C CYS A 503 -13.80 -5.79 -12.60
N LEU A 504 -13.34 -6.81 -11.86
CA LEU A 504 -14.00 -7.19 -10.62
C LEU A 504 -13.79 -6.11 -9.56
N GLU A 505 -14.87 -5.42 -9.19
CA GLU A 505 -14.87 -4.30 -8.22
C GLU A 505 -15.24 -4.73 -6.80
N GLU A 506 -16.01 -5.80 -6.67
CA GLU A 506 -16.46 -6.32 -5.39
C GLU A 506 -16.37 -7.85 -5.41
N ALA A 507 -16.00 -8.42 -4.26
CA ALA A 507 -16.21 -9.82 -3.95
C ALA A 507 -16.71 -9.95 -2.52
N GLY A 508 -17.71 -10.79 -2.30
CA GLY A 508 -18.36 -10.85 -0.99
C GLY A 508 -19.36 -11.97 -0.82
N VAL A 509 -20.08 -11.90 0.28
CA VAL A 509 -21.19 -12.80 0.64
C VAL A 509 -22.50 -12.05 0.49
N LYS A 510 -23.47 -12.70 -0.16
CA LYS A 510 -24.89 -12.33 -0.11
C LYS A 510 -25.58 -13.13 0.97
N PHE A 511 -26.33 -12.47 1.85
CA PHE A 511 -27.31 -13.07 2.75
C PHE A 511 -28.71 -12.69 2.29
N ILE A 512 -29.60 -13.69 2.17
CA ILE A 512 -30.95 -13.52 1.65
C ILE A 512 -31.92 -14.18 2.65
N PRO A 513 -32.60 -13.41 3.51
CA PRO A 513 -33.71 -13.91 4.32
C PRO A 513 -34.77 -14.55 3.42
N LYS A 514 -35.30 -15.71 3.76
CA LYS A 514 -36.33 -16.39 2.96
C LYS A 514 -37.72 -15.79 3.17
N ASP A 515 -37.95 -15.22 4.34
CA ASP A 515 -39.24 -14.74 4.80
C ASP A 515 -39.06 -13.58 5.79
N GLY A 516 -40.18 -13.01 6.21
CA GLY A 516 -40.23 -11.88 7.14
C GLY A 516 -40.30 -10.51 6.48
N TRP A 517 -40.81 -9.55 7.24
CA TRP A 517 -40.90 -8.13 6.88
C TRP A 517 -40.29 -7.33 8.02
N ASN A 518 -39.37 -6.42 7.71
CA ASN A 518 -38.64 -5.64 8.71
C ASN A 518 -37.90 -6.52 9.74
N VAL A 519 -37.17 -7.52 9.26
CA VAL A 519 -36.37 -8.42 10.11
C VAL A 519 -35.00 -7.83 10.40
N THR A 520 -34.41 -8.21 11.54
CA THR A 520 -33.01 -7.94 11.86
C THR A 520 -32.18 -9.18 11.55
N LEU A 521 -31.14 -9.05 10.75
CA LEU A 521 -30.16 -10.11 10.51
C LEU A 521 -28.95 -9.89 11.39
N VAL A 522 -28.53 -10.95 12.08
CA VAL A 522 -27.21 -11.08 12.67
C VAL A 522 -26.48 -12.17 11.90
N ALA A 523 -25.31 -11.85 11.34
CA ALA A 523 -24.50 -12.80 10.58
C ALA A 523 -23.03 -12.64 10.93
N TYR A 524 -22.26 -13.70 10.70
CA TYR A 524 -20.83 -13.74 10.93
C TYR A 524 -20.13 -14.23 9.67
N ILE A 525 -18.99 -13.61 9.35
CA ILE A 525 -18.09 -14.01 8.26
C ILE A 525 -16.71 -14.25 8.85
N ASP A 526 -16.08 -15.33 8.41
CA ASP A 526 -14.71 -15.67 8.75
C ASP A 526 -14.01 -16.36 7.57
N ASP A 527 -12.69 -16.48 7.63
CA ASP A 527 -11.86 -17.25 6.70
C ASP A 527 -12.07 -16.94 5.20
N MET A 528 -12.35 -15.67 4.86
CA MET A 528 -12.51 -15.28 3.47
C MET A 528 -11.14 -15.20 2.77
N ASP A 529 -11.05 -15.75 1.55
CA ASP A 529 -9.78 -15.81 0.82
C ASP A 529 -9.94 -15.79 -0.71
N PHE A 530 -8.88 -15.37 -1.40
CA PHE A 530 -8.76 -15.33 -2.85
C PHE A 530 -7.58 -16.21 -3.30
N ARG A 531 -7.84 -17.23 -4.13
CA ARG A 531 -6.81 -18.20 -4.56
C ARG A 531 -6.93 -18.60 -6.02
N GLY A 532 -5.88 -19.23 -6.53
CA GLY A 532 -5.83 -19.77 -7.88
C GLY A 532 -5.34 -18.77 -8.90
N GLU A 533 -5.23 -19.25 -10.13
CA GLU A 533 -4.65 -18.55 -11.26
C GLU A 533 -5.73 -17.80 -12.06
N PRO A 534 -5.41 -16.62 -12.60
CA PRO A 534 -6.32 -15.89 -13.48
C PRO A 534 -6.61 -16.66 -14.78
N ASP A 535 -7.81 -16.46 -15.30
CA ASP A 535 -8.26 -16.94 -16.61
C ASP A 535 -9.29 -15.95 -17.16
N TYR A 536 -8.84 -14.98 -17.95
CA TYR A 536 -9.65 -13.87 -18.45
C TYR A 536 -9.00 -13.16 -19.64
N ALA A 537 -9.76 -12.31 -20.32
CA ALA A 537 -9.24 -11.38 -21.31
C ALA A 537 -9.60 -9.93 -20.94
N ILE A 538 -8.72 -8.99 -21.24
CA ILE A 538 -9.00 -7.56 -21.21
C ILE A 538 -9.55 -7.18 -22.59
N ASP A 539 -10.76 -6.62 -22.58
CA ASP A 539 -11.40 -6.02 -23.74
C ASP A 539 -11.32 -4.50 -23.58
N PHE A 540 -10.37 -3.87 -24.26
CA PHE A 540 -10.15 -2.43 -24.16
C PHE A 540 -11.34 -1.59 -24.64
N THR A 541 -12.33 -2.17 -25.34
CA THR A 541 -13.58 -1.46 -25.66
C THR A 541 -14.50 -1.26 -24.45
N LYS A 542 -14.31 -2.05 -23.38
CA LYS A 542 -15.04 -1.94 -22.11
C LYS A 542 -14.29 -1.15 -21.05
N GLU A 543 -12.98 -1.00 -21.22
CA GLU A 543 -12.14 -0.16 -20.36
C GLU A 543 -12.42 1.33 -20.59
N ARG A 544 -11.95 2.17 -19.67
CA ARG A 544 -12.13 3.62 -19.71
C ARG A 544 -10.87 4.34 -19.26
N MET A 545 -10.79 5.63 -19.61
CA MET A 545 -9.83 6.52 -18.96
C MET A 545 -10.39 6.94 -17.60
N GLU A 546 -9.74 6.52 -16.52
CA GLU A 546 -9.92 7.07 -15.19
C GLU A 546 -9.25 8.44 -15.13
N VAL A 547 -10.02 9.46 -14.76
CA VAL A 547 -9.55 10.85 -14.70
C VAL A 547 -9.41 11.25 -13.24
N TRP A 548 -8.18 11.24 -12.73
CA TRP A 548 -7.85 11.63 -11.36
C TRP A 548 -7.73 13.14 -11.21
N ASN A 549 -7.10 13.78 -12.19
CA ASN A 549 -7.03 15.23 -12.32
C ASN A 549 -6.69 15.60 -13.80
N GLY A 550 -6.47 16.88 -14.09
CA GLY A 550 -6.17 17.33 -15.47
C GLY A 550 -4.83 16.86 -16.04
N LEU A 551 -3.92 16.38 -15.18
CA LEU A 551 -2.57 15.91 -15.52
C LEU A 551 -2.42 14.40 -15.38
N HIS A 552 -3.28 13.74 -14.60
CA HIS A 552 -3.25 12.29 -14.39
C HIS A 552 -4.51 11.62 -14.95
N LEU A 553 -4.30 10.89 -16.03
CA LEU A 553 -5.27 9.99 -16.64
C LEU A 553 -4.67 8.59 -16.71
N GLU A 554 -5.49 7.58 -16.46
CA GLU A 554 -5.04 6.19 -16.43
C GLU A 554 -6.06 5.27 -17.08
N VAL A 555 -5.60 4.22 -17.76
CA VAL A 555 -6.51 3.20 -18.31
C VAL A 555 -7.01 2.34 -17.14
N SER A 556 -8.31 2.11 -17.05
CA SER A 556 -8.85 1.27 -15.97
C SER A 556 -8.19 -0.10 -15.93
N GLN A 557 -7.98 -0.62 -14.70
CA GLN A 557 -7.20 -1.82 -14.38
C GLN A 557 -5.68 -1.71 -14.55
N PHE A 558 -5.17 -0.63 -15.13
CA PHE A 558 -3.74 -0.45 -15.37
C PHE A 558 -3.12 0.52 -14.36
N THR A 559 -1.82 0.33 -14.18
CA THR A 559 -0.89 1.31 -13.64
C THR A 559 0.17 1.61 -14.69
N TYR A 560 0.92 2.71 -14.57
CA TYR A 560 2.01 2.97 -15.51
C TYR A 560 3.26 3.55 -14.85
N LEU A 561 4.42 3.17 -15.38
CA LEU A 561 5.71 3.74 -15.01
C LEU A 561 5.88 5.12 -15.65
N LYS A 562 5.76 5.17 -16.97
CA LYS A 562 6.00 6.36 -17.81
C LYS A 562 5.30 6.18 -19.16
N GLY A 563 5.05 7.29 -19.86
CA GLY A 563 4.53 7.32 -21.22
C GLY A 563 3.10 7.84 -21.27
N ILE A 564 2.61 8.06 -22.48
CA ILE A 564 1.22 8.41 -22.73
C ILE A 564 0.47 7.12 -23.04
N TRP A 565 -0.40 6.71 -22.13
CA TRP A 565 -1.21 5.50 -22.25
C TRP A 565 -2.69 5.88 -22.34
N ARG A 566 -3.35 5.45 -23.43
CA ARG A 566 -4.74 5.79 -23.72
C ARG A 566 -5.49 4.63 -24.33
N ILE A 567 -6.81 4.69 -24.31
CA ILE A 567 -7.65 3.84 -25.16
C ILE A 567 -7.93 4.61 -26.45
N GLU A 568 -7.52 4.04 -27.58
CA GLU A 568 -7.72 4.62 -28.92
C GLU A 568 -8.32 3.55 -29.83
N ASN A 569 -9.50 3.83 -30.42
CA ASN A 569 -10.22 2.88 -31.30
C ASN A 569 -10.47 1.50 -30.66
N GLY A 570 -10.64 1.44 -29.34
CA GLY A 570 -10.86 0.18 -28.62
C GLY A 570 -9.58 -0.65 -28.41
N GLU A 571 -8.41 -0.04 -28.54
CA GLU A 571 -7.09 -0.65 -28.32
C GLU A 571 -6.33 0.15 -27.25
N LEU A 572 -5.45 -0.50 -26.49
CA LEU A 572 -4.48 0.21 -25.65
C LEU A 572 -3.42 0.83 -26.55
N SER A 573 -3.24 2.14 -26.46
CA SER A 573 -2.28 2.93 -27.22
C SER A 573 -1.22 3.48 -26.28
N GLY A 574 0.05 3.16 -26.57
CA GLY A 574 1.20 3.59 -25.80
C GLY A 574 2.16 4.41 -26.65
N SER A 575 2.54 5.60 -26.17
CA SER A 575 3.52 6.46 -26.82
C SER A 575 4.57 6.97 -25.84
N CYS A 576 5.86 6.83 -26.16
CA CYS A 576 6.93 7.41 -25.34
C CYS A 576 8.21 7.67 -26.14
N CYS A 577 8.89 8.78 -25.82
CA CYS A 577 10.13 9.17 -26.48
C CYS A 577 11.35 8.35 -26.05
N ASP A 578 11.39 7.85 -24.82
CA ASP A 578 12.53 7.14 -24.24
C ASP A 578 12.17 5.72 -23.80
N PHE A 579 11.38 5.57 -22.74
CA PHE A 579 10.88 4.29 -22.25
C PHE A 579 9.49 4.52 -21.66
N GLY A 580 8.53 3.71 -22.06
CA GLY A 580 7.18 3.75 -21.52
C GLY A 580 6.74 2.34 -21.19
N GLU A 581 6.14 2.17 -20.01
CA GLU A 581 5.58 0.88 -19.59
C GLU A 581 4.27 1.09 -18.83
N ALA A 582 3.31 0.20 -19.06
CA ALA A 582 2.04 0.10 -18.34
C ALA A 582 1.76 -1.34 -17.95
N TYR A 583 1.19 -1.54 -16.77
CA TYR A 583 1.06 -2.85 -16.12
C TYR A 583 -0.34 -3.10 -15.59
N THR A 584 -0.75 -4.36 -15.58
CA THR A 584 -1.98 -4.83 -14.95
C THR A 584 -1.79 -6.26 -14.45
N GLY A 585 -2.61 -6.69 -13.49
CA GLY A 585 -2.55 -8.03 -12.92
C GLY A 585 -2.06 -8.09 -11.48
N GLY A 586 -2.08 -9.29 -10.92
CA GLY A 586 -1.65 -9.56 -9.56
C GLY A 586 -0.15 -9.77 -9.42
N ASN A 587 0.48 -9.07 -8.47
CA ASN A 587 1.90 -9.19 -8.17
C ASN A 587 2.34 -10.60 -7.70
N LYS A 588 1.38 -11.44 -7.26
CA LYS A 588 1.60 -12.82 -6.80
C LYS A 588 1.28 -13.89 -7.83
N TRP A 589 0.89 -13.53 -9.05
CA TRP A 589 0.66 -14.51 -10.11
C TRP A 589 1.93 -15.31 -10.37
N LYS A 590 1.83 -16.64 -10.20
CA LYS A 590 2.90 -17.58 -10.46
C LYS A 590 2.77 -18.03 -11.90
N ASP A 591 2.32 -19.25 -12.16
CA ASP A 591 2.37 -19.82 -13.49
C ASP A 591 1.14 -19.42 -14.32
N TYR A 592 1.38 -18.86 -15.49
CA TYR A 592 0.32 -18.41 -16.41
C TYR A 592 0.81 -18.37 -17.85
N THR A 593 -0.16 -18.27 -18.76
CA THR A 593 0.04 -17.83 -20.13
C THR A 593 -0.42 -16.39 -20.28
N PHE A 594 0.31 -15.61 -21.09
CA PHE A 594 -0.05 -14.25 -21.45
C PHE A 594 0.08 -14.09 -22.97
N GLU A 595 -1.04 -13.81 -23.63
CA GLU A 595 -1.11 -13.54 -25.06
C GLU A 595 -1.53 -12.09 -25.29
N ALA A 596 -0.88 -11.44 -26.26
CA ALA A 596 -1.26 -10.10 -26.68
C ALA A 596 -0.99 -9.90 -28.17
N THR A 597 -1.86 -9.12 -28.81
CA THR A 597 -1.69 -8.70 -30.20
C THR A 597 -1.08 -7.30 -30.26
N ILE A 598 0.17 -7.24 -30.73
CA ILE A 598 0.99 -6.02 -30.85
C ILE A 598 0.83 -5.44 -32.26
N LYS A 599 0.62 -4.13 -32.36
CA LYS A 599 0.47 -3.40 -33.61
C LYS A 599 1.38 -2.16 -33.65
N PRO A 600 2.65 -2.33 -34.06
CA PRO A 600 3.61 -1.24 -34.18
C PRO A 600 3.10 -0.12 -35.09
N GLN A 601 3.15 1.13 -34.64
CA GLN A 601 2.77 2.28 -35.46
C GLN A 601 4.00 3.08 -35.91
N VAL A 602 4.90 3.40 -34.98
CA VAL A 602 6.10 4.21 -35.21
C VAL A 602 7.24 3.70 -34.32
N GLY A 603 8.48 3.78 -34.78
CA GLY A 603 9.67 3.40 -34.00
C GLY A 603 9.98 1.90 -34.10
N GLU A 604 11.01 1.47 -33.37
CA GLU A 604 11.65 0.16 -33.57
C GLU A 604 11.51 -0.84 -32.42
N TYR A 605 10.90 -0.44 -31.29
CA TYR A 605 10.86 -1.23 -30.07
C TYR A 605 9.43 -1.33 -29.52
N HIS A 606 8.82 -2.49 -29.71
CA HIS A 606 7.41 -2.76 -29.38
C HIS A 606 7.31 -4.09 -28.65
N GLY A 607 6.87 -4.09 -27.41
CA GLY A 607 6.88 -5.31 -26.61
C GLY A 607 5.79 -5.40 -25.56
N ILE A 608 5.76 -6.55 -24.92
CA ILE A 608 4.94 -6.86 -23.76
C ILE A 608 5.82 -7.32 -22.61
N ASN A 609 5.37 -7.07 -21.39
CA ASN A 609 6.04 -7.48 -20.16
C ASN A 609 5.29 -8.62 -19.48
N PHE A 610 6.04 -9.47 -18.79
CA PHE A 610 5.50 -10.52 -17.94
C PHE A 610 6.43 -10.74 -16.74
N ARG A 611 5.89 -11.37 -15.70
CA ARG A 611 6.51 -11.47 -14.36
C ARG A 611 7.00 -10.11 -13.86
N VAL A 612 6.22 -9.06 -14.08
CA VAL A 612 6.55 -7.71 -13.61
C VAL A 612 6.43 -7.67 -12.09
N GLN A 613 7.56 -7.51 -11.41
CA GLN A 613 7.66 -7.30 -9.96
C GLN A 613 7.81 -5.81 -9.60
N GLY A 614 7.91 -4.96 -10.63
CA GLY A 614 8.01 -3.51 -10.59
C GLY A 614 8.77 -2.98 -11.82
N ALA A 615 9.01 -1.68 -11.85
CA ALA A 615 9.56 -0.94 -12.99
C ALA A 615 10.97 -1.35 -13.43
N ILE A 616 11.75 -1.96 -12.55
CA ILE A 616 13.14 -2.39 -12.87
C ILE A 616 13.33 -3.91 -12.79
N ARG A 617 12.24 -4.68 -12.60
CA ARG A 617 12.27 -6.13 -12.40
C ARG A 617 11.12 -6.80 -13.15
N SER A 618 11.42 -7.28 -14.35
CA SER A 618 10.46 -7.94 -15.23
C SER A 618 11.17 -8.77 -16.31
N TYR A 619 10.41 -9.56 -17.05
CA TYR A 619 10.83 -9.97 -18.39
C TYR A 619 10.05 -9.18 -19.44
N SER A 620 10.60 -9.10 -20.65
CA SER A 620 9.89 -8.61 -21.82
C SER A 620 10.12 -9.49 -23.03
N VAL A 621 9.14 -9.54 -23.91
CA VAL A 621 9.29 -10.05 -25.26
C VAL A 621 8.79 -9.00 -26.24
N GLY A 622 9.55 -8.72 -27.29
CA GLY A 622 9.18 -7.66 -28.21
C GLY A 622 9.92 -7.67 -29.53
N LEU A 623 9.31 -6.96 -30.48
CA LEU A 623 9.85 -6.63 -31.79
C LEU A 623 10.95 -5.59 -31.61
N ILE A 624 12.12 -5.87 -32.18
CA ILE A 624 13.30 -5.00 -32.11
C ILE A 624 13.89 -4.78 -33.52
N PRO A 625 14.85 -3.85 -33.71
CA PRO A 625 15.44 -3.58 -35.02
C PRO A 625 16.01 -4.82 -35.72
N SER A 626 16.19 -4.70 -37.04
CA SER A 626 16.72 -5.77 -37.90
C SER A 626 15.84 -7.03 -37.99
N ASN A 627 14.51 -6.87 -37.94
CA ASN A 627 13.55 -7.96 -38.09
C ASN A 627 13.78 -9.10 -37.08
N LYS A 628 13.92 -8.73 -35.80
CA LYS A 628 14.13 -9.70 -34.72
C LYS A 628 13.02 -9.62 -33.68
N LEU A 629 12.77 -10.75 -33.05
CA LEU A 629 12.04 -10.87 -31.79
C LEU A 629 13.04 -11.19 -30.69
N ALA A 630 12.98 -10.48 -29.57
CA ALA A 630 13.90 -10.70 -28.44
C ALA A 630 13.16 -10.94 -27.13
N LEU A 631 13.61 -11.95 -26.39
CA LEU A 631 13.32 -12.15 -24.98
C LEU A 631 14.39 -11.43 -24.15
N SER A 632 13.97 -10.59 -23.21
CA SER A 632 14.88 -9.80 -22.36
C SER A 632 14.49 -9.88 -20.89
N LYS A 633 15.46 -9.70 -20.01
CA LYS A 633 15.28 -9.54 -18.55
C LYS A 633 15.61 -8.10 -18.16
N ASN A 634 14.76 -7.48 -17.36
CA ASN A 634 14.97 -6.18 -16.76
C ASN A 634 15.54 -6.36 -15.35
N GLU A 635 16.77 -5.90 -15.15
CA GLU A 635 17.48 -5.93 -13.87
C GLU A 635 18.06 -4.53 -13.61
N ASN A 636 17.18 -3.52 -13.54
CA ASN A 636 17.53 -2.08 -13.68
C ASN A 636 18.14 -1.74 -15.05
N GLY A 637 17.48 -2.24 -16.09
CA GLY A 637 17.91 -2.17 -17.48
C GLY A 637 17.67 -3.48 -18.19
N TYR A 638 17.25 -3.42 -19.46
CA TYR A 638 16.98 -4.61 -20.26
C TYR A 638 18.25 -5.23 -20.84
N ARG A 639 18.47 -6.50 -20.51
CA ARG A 639 19.46 -7.38 -21.13
C ARG A 639 18.75 -8.43 -21.97
N ILE A 640 19.14 -8.56 -23.24
CA ILE A 640 18.62 -9.61 -24.12
C ILE A 640 19.12 -10.96 -23.63
N LEU A 641 18.21 -11.91 -23.45
CA LEU A 641 18.48 -13.30 -23.11
C LEU A 641 18.62 -14.14 -24.39
N GLU A 642 17.65 -14.02 -25.29
CA GLU A 642 17.57 -14.80 -26.53
C GLU A 642 16.90 -13.96 -27.63
N LYS A 643 17.24 -14.21 -28.91
CA LYS A 643 16.60 -13.52 -30.04
C LYS A 643 16.53 -14.40 -31.29
N VAL A 644 15.47 -14.22 -32.07
CA VAL A 644 15.24 -14.99 -33.31
C VAL A 644 14.88 -14.07 -34.48
N ASP A 645 15.06 -14.56 -35.70
CA ASP A 645 14.56 -13.91 -36.91
C ASP A 645 13.03 -13.88 -36.89
N PHE A 646 12.47 -12.68 -37.03
CA PHE A 646 11.04 -12.44 -37.03
C PHE A 646 10.75 -11.17 -37.87
N PRO A 647 10.43 -11.33 -39.17
CA PRO A 647 10.11 -10.21 -40.05
C PRO A 647 8.91 -9.42 -39.54
N TRP A 648 9.06 -8.11 -39.40
CA TRP A 648 7.99 -7.22 -38.96
C TRP A 648 8.11 -5.83 -39.59
N HIS A 649 7.02 -5.08 -39.61
CA HIS A 649 6.92 -3.71 -40.13
C HIS A 649 5.81 -2.95 -39.39
N CYS A 650 5.89 -1.62 -39.36
CA CYS A 650 4.84 -0.76 -38.84
C CYS A 650 3.54 -0.92 -39.63
N GLY A 651 2.41 -0.92 -38.92
CA GLY A 651 1.07 -1.20 -39.45
C GLY A 651 0.70 -2.68 -39.46
N GLY A 652 1.67 -3.59 -39.30
CA GLY A 652 1.42 -5.03 -39.15
C GLY A 652 0.90 -5.40 -37.76
N GLU A 653 0.31 -6.59 -37.66
CA GLU A 653 -0.25 -7.14 -36.42
C GLU A 653 0.43 -8.47 -36.08
N TYR A 654 0.85 -8.61 -34.82
CA TYR A 654 1.64 -9.75 -34.36
C TYR A 654 1.10 -10.23 -33.01
N THR A 655 0.52 -11.43 -32.98
CA THR A 655 0.02 -12.03 -31.75
C THR A 655 1.10 -12.92 -31.13
N LEU A 656 1.59 -12.51 -29.97
CA LEU A 656 2.62 -13.25 -29.24
C LEU A 656 2.02 -13.83 -27.97
N LYS A 657 2.34 -15.10 -27.70
CA LYS A 657 1.96 -15.79 -26.48
C LYS A 657 3.19 -16.19 -25.68
N VAL A 658 3.22 -15.84 -24.40
CA VAL A 658 4.21 -16.26 -23.43
C VAL A 658 3.60 -17.32 -22.51
N GLU A 659 4.29 -18.43 -22.32
CA GLU A 659 4.04 -19.39 -21.23
C GLU A 659 5.16 -19.26 -20.21
N ALA A 660 4.84 -18.86 -18.98
CA ALA A 660 5.82 -18.73 -17.90
C ALA A 660 5.52 -19.73 -16.79
N LYS A 661 6.34 -20.78 -16.66
CA LYS A 661 6.16 -21.88 -15.71
C LYS A 661 7.42 -22.07 -14.86
N GLY A 662 7.37 -21.70 -13.58
CA GLY A 662 8.58 -21.64 -12.76
C GLY A 662 9.67 -20.79 -13.46
N PRO A 663 10.91 -21.30 -13.62
CA PRO A 663 11.97 -20.60 -14.36
C PRO A 663 11.88 -20.73 -15.88
N SER A 664 10.97 -21.57 -16.42
CA SER A 664 10.83 -21.83 -17.85
C SER A 664 9.93 -20.81 -18.52
N ILE A 665 10.38 -20.31 -19.68
CA ILE A 665 9.71 -19.31 -20.50
C ILE A 665 9.63 -19.85 -21.93
N LYS A 666 8.41 -19.91 -22.49
CA LYS A 666 8.19 -20.18 -23.92
C LYS A 666 7.51 -19.00 -24.58
N VAL A 667 7.99 -18.59 -25.74
CA VAL A 667 7.39 -17.57 -26.59
C VAL A 667 6.89 -18.23 -27.86
N MET A 668 5.64 -17.96 -28.23
CA MET A 668 4.93 -18.59 -29.33
C MET A 668 4.23 -17.55 -30.21
N ASP A 669 4.06 -17.90 -31.48
CA ASP A 669 3.16 -17.24 -32.45
C ASP A 669 2.21 -18.32 -32.99
N GLY A 670 0.94 -18.24 -32.60
CA GLY A 670 0.01 -19.37 -32.69
C GLY A 670 0.53 -20.60 -31.95
N ASP A 671 0.61 -21.74 -32.64
CA ASP A 671 1.15 -22.99 -32.09
C ASP A 671 2.67 -23.14 -32.29
N LYS A 672 3.31 -22.19 -32.98
CA LYS A 672 4.75 -22.25 -33.28
C LYS A 672 5.56 -21.69 -32.12
N VAL A 673 6.39 -22.52 -31.50
CA VAL A 673 7.39 -22.07 -30.53
C VAL A 673 8.50 -21.32 -31.25
N LEU A 674 8.73 -20.07 -30.84
CA LEU A 674 9.76 -19.18 -31.37
C LEU A 674 10.99 -19.17 -30.46
N ILE A 675 10.80 -19.10 -29.15
CA ILE A 675 11.86 -19.09 -28.13
C ILE A 675 11.46 -20.04 -27.01
N GLU A 676 12.40 -20.85 -26.53
CA GLU A 676 12.29 -21.63 -25.30
C GLU A 676 13.55 -21.33 -24.47
N TYR A 677 13.35 -20.86 -23.23
CA TYR A 677 14.43 -20.39 -22.38
C TYR A 677 14.16 -20.82 -20.92
N GLU A 678 15.21 -21.16 -20.18
CA GLU A 678 15.14 -21.44 -18.75
C GLU A 678 16.08 -20.48 -18.01
N ASP A 679 15.51 -19.62 -17.15
CA ASP A 679 16.33 -18.70 -16.37
C ASP A 679 16.87 -19.38 -15.11
N SER A 680 18.13 -19.80 -15.18
CA SER A 680 18.84 -20.43 -14.05
C SER A 680 19.47 -19.43 -13.08
N ASP A 681 19.45 -18.12 -13.36
CA ASP A 681 20.09 -17.09 -12.53
C ASP A 681 19.04 -16.12 -11.97
N LYS A 682 18.61 -16.39 -10.72
CA LYS A 682 17.62 -15.58 -9.99
C LYS A 682 16.36 -15.30 -10.84
N PRO A 683 15.59 -16.34 -11.20
CA PRO A 683 14.40 -16.18 -12.02
C PRO A 683 13.31 -15.36 -11.31
N TYR A 684 12.56 -14.56 -12.06
CA TYR A 684 11.35 -13.92 -11.53
C TYR A 684 10.18 -14.90 -11.59
N LEU A 685 9.80 -15.42 -10.43
CA LEU A 685 8.80 -16.48 -10.28
C LEU A 685 7.40 -15.96 -9.94
N THR A 686 7.19 -14.65 -9.96
CA THR A 686 5.86 -14.03 -9.83
C THR A 686 5.82 -12.71 -10.57
N GLY A 687 4.61 -12.24 -10.90
CA GLY A 687 4.42 -10.84 -11.24
C GLY A 687 3.32 -10.59 -12.27
N GLN A 688 3.05 -9.31 -12.45
CA GLN A 688 2.03 -8.76 -13.33
C GLN A 688 2.41 -8.92 -14.81
N VAL A 689 1.50 -8.52 -15.70
CA VAL A 689 1.73 -8.42 -17.15
C VAL A 689 1.65 -6.95 -17.58
N GLY A 690 2.11 -6.65 -18.79
CA GLY A 690 2.10 -5.26 -19.25
C GLY A 690 2.49 -5.06 -20.71
N ALA A 691 2.55 -3.79 -21.09
CA ALA A 691 3.04 -3.31 -22.37
C ALA A 691 4.30 -2.47 -22.15
N CYS A 692 5.27 -2.58 -23.08
CA CYS A 692 6.44 -1.71 -23.10
C CYS A 692 6.79 -1.21 -24.51
N ILE A 693 7.28 0.02 -24.53
CA ILE A 693 7.76 0.74 -25.71
C ILE A 693 9.04 1.48 -25.37
N GLN A 694 9.97 1.59 -26.33
CA GLN A 694 11.25 2.27 -26.10
C GLN A 694 11.70 3.09 -27.32
N LYS A 695 12.60 4.04 -27.09
CA LYS A 695 13.37 4.78 -28.11
C LYS A 695 12.48 5.40 -29.20
N GLY A 696 11.48 6.17 -28.78
CA GLY A 696 10.60 6.91 -29.69
C GLY A 696 9.58 6.04 -30.40
N SER A 697 9.03 5.04 -29.70
CA SER A 697 8.06 4.11 -30.29
C SER A 697 6.62 4.44 -29.88
N HIS A 698 5.70 4.17 -30.80
CA HIS A 698 4.25 4.22 -30.62
C HIS A 698 3.65 2.87 -31.02
N CYS A 699 2.89 2.26 -30.12
CA CYS A 699 2.34 0.92 -30.32
C CYS A 699 0.89 0.85 -29.86
N HIS A 700 0.08 0.11 -30.61
CA HIS A 700 -1.25 -0.30 -30.18
C HIS A 700 -1.23 -1.77 -29.74
N TYR A 701 -2.09 -2.11 -28.78
CA TYR A 701 -2.30 -3.46 -28.27
C TYR A 701 -3.80 -3.76 -28.32
N LYS A 702 -4.20 -4.77 -29.08
CA LYS A 702 -5.64 -5.04 -29.29
C LYS A 702 -6.32 -5.74 -28.13
N ASP A 703 -5.59 -6.63 -27.48
CA ASP A 703 -6.12 -7.53 -26.48
C ASP A 703 -4.99 -8.02 -25.59
N PHE A 704 -5.29 -8.26 -24.31
CA PHE A 704 -4.47 -9.02 -23.38
C PHE A 704 -5.29 -10.23 -22.92
N LYS A 705 -4.78 -11.44 -23.13
CA LYS A 705 -5.42 -12.68 -22.65
C LYS A 705 -4.50 -13.38 -21.68
N ILE A 706 -5.02 -13.64 -20.48
CA ILE A 706 -4.30 -14.33 -19.42
C ILE A 706 -5.00 -15.66 -19.19
N GLY A 707 -4.26 -16.75 -19.23
CA GLY A 707 -4.83 -18.09 -19.09
C GLY A 707 -3.98 -19.01 -18.23
N LYS A 708 -4.59 -20.10 -17.78
CA LYS A 708 -3.92 -21.16 -17.03
C LYS A 708 -3.00 -21.99 -17.92
N ILE A 709 -1.86 -22.42 -17.38
CA ILE A 709 -1.03 -23.41 -18.04
C ILE A 709 -1.73 -24.77 -17.91
N LYS A 710 -1.85 -25.49 -19.04
CA LYS A 710 -2.50 -26.80 -19.09
C LYS A 710 -1.58 -27.94 -18.63
#